data_AF-A0A3B9KS44-F1
#
_entry.id   AF-A0A3B9KS44-F1
#
_cell.length_a   1.000
_cell.length_b   1.000
_cell.length_c   1.000
_cell.angle_alpha   90.00
_cell.angle_beta   90.00
_cell.angle_gamma   90.00
#
_symmetry.space_group_name_H-M   'P 1'
#
loop_
_entity.id
_entity.type
_entity.pdbx_description
1 polymer ?
#
loop_
_entity_poly.entity_id
_entity_poly.type
_entity_poly.pdbx_seq_one_letter_code
_entity_poly.pdbx_strand_id
1 'polypeptide(L)'
;MSVEAIQKAIDEAGYNWKAGETEISKMSPEARRQLLGDTGPREKNIDDQIIDLPVVENLPSHFDWRDNNGNWVTPVKNQNPAGSCWSFSATAQLESWYRIITDDPDTLIDLSEQFLISCNDEATANEGYFTGYALDFILEVGGVPSESCFPYTANDAPCTNVCDNWQSEALTFPGWGYVTGSKPLIDNIKQAVYQHPLSVSMQVYSDFYNYTSGVYKRVSETSEGGHAVLIVGWDDIERCWIVKNSWGPSWGEGGYFRITWDDMDFGYNGVYVYSGMTQDPLAISDNEIELNMTVGDVRSDTITFTNISSDVAEFYSLIYGGKNADPYFHISSFDAYDGTSWWCGDESVGGYSDGVLQYLYTPLVDLSGTETPKLSFMGKWDVEAAGNNEPDYDGWDGVNVWVSADSGATWTVIEPVTPAYTCESLWSFGHPDQGWNMGPGIAGWAGSSDGWVPVEFDLSNYKSSGVMIRFAFASDQGYSTADDPSLTGFLVDNIEISDGSSILLSNTGEEAEGFVPKGFSGTVDEVDWISAQGVNGVLYPGESRDVILTVDSRELEAGSYTGQIQVLLNDSLNFYRSVNLVINLTEPPHDIFVESLSLPGSALSILFPIEIGTVVSNIGQNTETDMNVVCYATKAGEPFYADTSTLASIAPGESQVVTFKPITPMETGVLDFIVYPLDLTEDYNDYNDTLKTTVVVGNMVDDFETAKPFWDATGGWGTTRIFPAHEGYWTAHVNGGVSPYLPNMNATLTFKPGFDLSLADVVALKYWVWYVTEAGQDIFYVEASTDSVNWTVKDSLSGIDNNWKERAVNLDDYAGEEKLWIRFRFVSNDSNQLIGVLLDNVGIYLEHVSSVEKPLASIPQTWELDQNYP
;
A
#
# COMPACT_ATOMS: atom_id res chain seq x y z
N MET A 1 -31.08 -2.39 -16.90
CA MET A 1 -32.52 -2.02 -16.78
C MET A 1 -33.09 -1.75 -18.18
N SER A 2 -34.42 -1.73 -18.38
CA SER A 2 -34.96 -1.21 -19.66
C SER A 2 -34.83 0.31 -19.72
N VAL A 3 -34.81 0.89 -20.91
CA VAL A 3 -34.73 2.36 -21.10
C VAL A 3 -35.87 3.07 -20.36
N GLU A 4 -37.08 2.51 -20.38
CA GLU A 4 -38.24 3.08 -19.67
C GLU A 4 -38.05 3.05 -18.15
N ALA A 5 -37.43 1.98 -17.62
CA ALA A 5 -37.14 1.89 -16.20
C ALA A 5 -36.06 2.89 -15.77
N ILE A 6 -35.04 3.10 -16.60
CA ILE A 6 -34.01 4.12 -16.38
C ILE A 6 -34.64 5.51 -16.42
N GLN A 7 -35.39 5.85 -17.48
CA GLN A 7 -36.05 7.15 -17.60
C GLN A 7 -37.00 7.43 -16.44
N LYS A 8 -37.75 6.42 -15.98
CA LYS A 8 -38.60 6.55 -14.81
C LYS A 8 -37.80 6.88 -13.55
N ALA A 9 -36.68 6.20 -13.32
CA ALA A 9 -35.82 6.46 -12.16
C ALA A 9 -35.20 7.87 -12.21
N ILE A 10 -34.80 8.35 -13.40
CA ILE A 10 -34.35 9.73 -13.62
C ILE A 10 -35.45 10.73 -13.22
N ASP A 11 -36.66 10.52 -13.71
CA ASP A 11 -37.79 11.42 -13.46
C ASP A 11 -38.17 11.42 -11.96
N GLU A 12 -38.15 10.27 -11.30
CA GLU A 12 -38.40 10.12 -9.86
C GLU A 12 -37.32 10.77 -8.99
N ALA A 13 -36.06 10.74 -9.42
CA ALA A 13 -34.94 11.41 -8.76
C ALA A 13 -34.86 12.92 -9.04
N GLY A 14 -35.66 13.43 -10.00
CA GLY A 14 -35.65 14.83 -10.39
C GLY A 14 -34.42 15.26 -11.20
N TYR A 15 -33.76 14.33 -11.87
CA TYR A 15 -32.58 14.60 -12.69
C TYR A 15 -32.95 15.06 -14.10
N ASN A 16 -32.04 15.79 -14.77
CA ASN A 16 -32.31 16.45 -16.05
C ASN A 16 -31.50 15.87 -17.22
N TRP A 17 -31.48 14.53 -17.34
CA TRP A 17 -30.92 13.84 -18.50
C TRP A 17 -31.92 12.87 -19.14
N LYS A 18 -31.63 12.43 -20.36
CA LYS A 18 -32.49 11.54 -21.13
C LYS A 18 -31.81 10.21 -21.42
N ALA A 19 -32.49 9.15 -21.00
CA ALA A 19 -32.13 7.79 -21.35
C ALA A 19 -32.76 7.41 -22.70
N GLY A 20 -31.99 6.75 -23.55
CA GLY A 20 -32.40 6.25 -24.84
C GLY A 20 -31.66 4.98 -25.22
N GLU A 21 -32.12 4.37 -26.31
CA GLU A 21 -31.42 3.22 -26.89
C GLU A 21 -30.26 3.74 -27.76
N THR A 22 -29.02 3.39 -27.39
CA THR A 22 -27.80 3.76 -28.10
C THR A 22 -27.16 2.53 -28.76
N GLU A 23 -26.18 2.75 -29.64
CA GLU A 23 -25.40 1.65 -30.24
C GLU A 23 -24.66 0.83 -29.16
N ILE A 24 -24.19 1.50 -28.10
CA ILE A 24 -23.50 0.86 -26.97
C ILE A 24 -24.49 0.07 -26.10
N SER A 25 -25.67 0.62 -25.80
CA SER A 25 -26.67 -0.08 -24.97
C SER A 25 -27.21 -1.37 -25.62
N LYS A 26 -27.09 -1.50 -26.94
CA LYS A 26 -27.50 -2.68 -27.72
C LYS A 26 -26.46 -3.80 -27.70
N MET A 27 -25.23 -3.51 -27.28
CA MET A 27 -24.15 -4.49 -27.20
C MET A 27 -24.39 -5.47 -26.04
N SER A 28 -23.79 -6.67 -26.14
CA SER A 28 -23.83 -7.63 -25.04
C SER A 28 -23.14 -7.04 -23.80
N PRO A 29 -23.50 -7.50 -22.58
CA PRO A 29 -22.83 -7.04 -21.35
C PRO A 29 -21.30 -7.20 -21.41
N GLU A 30 -20.80 -8.27 -22.00
CA GLU A 30 -19.36 -8.53 -22.16
C GLU A 30 -18.72 -7.50 -23.08
N ALA A 31 -19.34 -7.23 -24.24
CA ALA A 31 -18.82 -6.26 -25.20
C ALA A 31 -18.89 -4.81 -24.69
N ARG A 32 -19.82 -4.50 -23.79
CA ARG A 32 -19.85 -3.19 -23.11
C ARG A 32 -18.71 -3.02 -22.13
N ARG A 33 -18.47 -4.04 -21.29
CA ARG A 33 -17.34 -4.03 -20.34
C ARG A 33 -15.98 -3.99 -21.03
N GLN A 34 -15.86 -4.55 -22.23
CA GLN A 34 -14.64 -4.43 -23.03
C GLN A 34 -14.28 -2.99 -23.41
N LEU A 35 -15.22 -2.04 -23.38
CA LEU A 35 -14.91 -0.62 -23.66
C LEU A 35 -14.29 0.09 -22.45
N LEU A 36 -14.28 -0.54 -21.28
CA LEU A 36 -13.89 0.03 -19.99
C LEU A 36 -12.50 -0.48 -19.62
N GLY A 37 -11.47 0.20 -20.11
CA GLY A 37 -10.08 -0.23 -19.94
C GLY A 37 -9.20 0.80 -19.25
N ASP A 38 -9.78 1.72 -18.47
CA ASP A 38 -8.96 2.55 -17.57
C ASP A 38 -8.68 1.77 -16.28
N THR A 39 -7.41 1.50 -16.02
CA THR A 39 -6.96 0.77 -14.84
C THR A 39 -6.72 1.67 -13.63
N GLY A 40 -6.63 2.99 -13.85
CA GLY A 40 -6.10 3.91 -12.86
C GLY A 40 -4.59 3.75 -12.61
N PRO A 41 -4.00 4.66 -11.80
CA PRO A 41 -2.61 4.65 -11.40
C PRO A 41 -2.31 3.48 -10.44
N ARG A 42 -1.04 3.09 -10.42
CA ARG A 42 -0.37 2.08 -9.59
C ARG A 42 0.41 2.74 -8.45
N GLU A 43 0.74 4.03 -8.60
CA GLU A 43 1.43 4.86 -7.61
C GLU A 43 0.64 4.89 -6.30
N LYS A 44 1.36 4.85 -5.18
CA LYS A 44 0.75 5.07 -3.86
C LYS A 44 0.65 6.58 -3.65
N ASN A 45 -0.33 7.02 -2.86
CA ASN A 45 -0.48 8.42 -2.45
C ASN A 45 -0.42 9.48 -3.57
N ILE A 46 -1.05 9.22 -4.73
CA ILE A 46 -1.21 10.19 -5.84
C ILE A 46 -1.68 11.60 -5.38
N ASP A 47 -2.41 11.69 -4.28
CA ASP A 47 -2.87 12.95 -3.71
C ASP A 47 -1.71 13.87 -3.27
N ASP A 48 -0.55 13.31 -2.94
CA ASP A 48 0.66 14.05 -2.56
C ASP A 48 1.49 14.49 -3.78
N GLN A 49 1.17 13.98 -4.97
CA GLN A 49 1.82 14.30 -6.23
C GLN A 49 1.04 15.34 -7.05
N ILE A 50 -0.02 15.93 -6.47
CA ILE A 50 -0.84 16.94 -7.14
C ILE A 50 -0.02 18.22 -7.38
N ILE A 51 0.05 18.67 -8.64
CA ILE A 51 0.66 19.93 -9.05
C ILE A 51 -0.23 21.10 -8.67
N ASP A 52 0.37 22.09 -8.01
CA ASP A 52 -0.28 23.37 -7.74
C ASP A 52 -0.24 24.26 -8.98
N LEU A 53 -1.40 24.39 -9.65
CA LEU A 53 -1.57 25.29 -10.77
C LEU A 53 -1.79 26.76 -10.32
N PRO A 54 -1.34 27.75 -11.11
CA PRO A 54 -1.64 29.15 -10.85
C PRO A 54 -3.15 29.42 -10.83
N VAL A 55 -3.60 30.17 -9.83
CA VAL A 55 -5.02 30.54 -9.71
C VAL A 55 -5.35 31.65 -10.71
N VAL A 56 -6.19 31.34 -11.69
CA VAL A 56 -6.85 32.34 -12.53
C VAL A 56 -8.03 32.92 -11.79
N GLU A 57 -7.92 34.20 -11.42
CA GLU A 57 -8.98 34.97 -10.78
C GLU A 57 -10.13 35.25 -11.75
N ASN A 58 -11.36 34.94 -11.34
CA ASN A 58 -12.60 35.15 -12.12
C ASN A 58 -12.68 34.30 -13.40
N LEU A 59 -12.59 32.98 -13.27
CA LEU A 59 -12.94 32.05 -14.34
C LEU A 59 -14.35 32.33 -14.90
N PRO A 60 -14.57 32.17 -16.22
CA PRO A 60 -15.90 32.35 -16.81
C PRO A 60 -16.89 31.31 -16.27
N SER A 61 -18.15 31.70 -16.13
CA SER A 61 -19.22 30.80 -15.66
C SER A 61 -19.57 29.68 -16.65
N HIS A 62 -19.12 29.81 -17.90
CA HIS A 62 -19.28 28.82 -18.96
C HIS A 62 -18.02 28.89 -19.82
N PHE A 63 -17.45 27.74 -20.14
CA PHE A 63 -16.24 27.63 -20.96
C PHE A 63 -16.28 26.35 -21.79
N ASP A 64 -15.89 26.44 -23.06
CA ASP A 64 -15.89 25.32 -23.99
C ASP A 64 -14.80 25.52 -25.04
N TRP A 65 -13.78 24.65 -25.04
CA TRP A 65 -12.69 24.68 -26.04
C TRP A 65 -13.15 24.44 -27.48
N ARG A 66 -14.38 23.98 -27.69
CA ARG A 66 -14.97 23.84 -29.02
C ARG A 66 -15.48 25.16 -29.58
N ASP A 67 -15.70 26.15 -28.72
CA ASP A 67 -16.23 27.48 -29.05
C ASP A 67 -15.47 28.59 -28.28
N ASN A 68 -14.16 28.65 -28.48
CA ASN A 68 -13.29 29.64 -27.84
C ASN A 68 -12.42 30.38 -28.87
N ASN A 69 -13.06 31.22 -29.70
CA ASN A 69 -12.46 31.86 -30.90
C ASN A 69 -11.96 30.86 -31.97
N GLY A 70 -12.47 29.65 -31.93
CA GLY A 70 -12.06 28.52 -32.76
C GLY A 70 -12.49 27.22 -32.09
N ASN A 71 -12.32 26.10 -32.79
CA ASN A 71 -12.48 24.76 -32.21
C ASN A 71 -11.11 24.13 -31.99
N TRP A 72 -10.69 24.07 -30.74
CA TRP A 72 -9.39 23.56 -30.34
C TRP A 72 -9.36 22.04 -30.13
N VAL A 73 -10.52 21.39 -30.25
CA VAL A 73 -10.69 19.96 -30.02
C VAL A 73 -10.92 19.23 -31.36
N THR A 74 -10.18 18.15 -31.59
CA THR A 74 -10.31 17.31 -32.78
C THR A 74 -11.65 16.56 -32.82
N PRO A 75 -12.09 16.05 -33.99
CA PRO A 75 -13.32 15.26 -34.09
C PRO A 75 -13.39 14.07 -33.13
N VAL A 76 -14.62 13.62 -32.83
CA VAL A 76 -14.84 12.41 -32.01
C VAL A 76 -14.51 11.16 -32.81
N LYS A 77 -13.72 10.27 -32.20
CA LYS A 77 -13.32 8.95 -32.73
C LYS A 77 -14.13 7.82 -32.08
N ASN A 78 -13.84 6.56 -32.43
CA ASN A 78 -14.54 5.38 -31.93
C ASN A 78 -13.59 4.24 -31.56
N GLN A 79 -13.45 3.93 -30.28
CA GLN A 79 -12.57 2.88 -29.75
C GLN A 79 -13.11 1.45 -29.94
N ASN A 80 -14.41 1.30 -30.17
CA ASN A 80 -15.09 0.00 -30.16
C ASN A 80 -14.42 -1.01 -31.12
N PRO A 81 -14.18 -2.27 -30.71
CA PRO A 81 -14.61 -2.93 -29.46
C PRO A 81 -13.57 -3.00 -28.32
N ALA A 82 -12.47 -2.25 -28.39
CA ALA A 82 -11.35 -2.39 -27.44
C ALA A 82 -11.49 -1.51 -26.19
N GLY A 83 -10.80 -1.92 -25.13
CA GLY A 83 -10.65 -1.23 -23.84
C GLY A 83 -9.53 -0.18 -23.90
N SER A 84 -9.48 0.57 -24.97
CA SER A 84 -8.40 1.50 -25.30
C SER A 84 -8.73 2.96 -24.96
N CYS A 85 -9.72 3.23 -24.11
CA CYS A 85 -10.15 4.59 -23.77
C CYS A 85 -9.00 5.50 -23.31
N TRP A 86 -8.02 4.94 -22.59
CA TRP A 86 -6.81 5.62 -22.13
C TRP A 86 -5.97 6.18 -23.29
N SER A 87 -5.84 5.46 -24.41
CA SER A 87 -5.06 5.92 -25.57
C SER A 87 -5.78 7.01 -26.35
N PHE A 88 -7.11 6.92 -26.46
CA PHE A 88 -7.96 7.99 -27.00
C PHE A 88 -7.95 9.24 -26.13
N SER A 89 -7.89 9.09 -24.80
CA SER A 89 -7.78 10.21 -23.87
C SER A 89 -6.43 10.92 -24.04
N ALA A 90 -5.32 10.17 -24.02
CA ALA A 90 -3.97 10.71 -24.18
C ALA A 90 -3.78 11.44 -25.52
N THR A 91 -4.14 10.80 -26.63
CA THR A 91 -4.03 11.41 -27.97
C THR A 91 -4.92 12.63 -28.13
N ALA A 92 -6.18 12.59 -27.68
CA ALA A 92 -7.08 13.74 -27.78
C ALA A 92 -6.60 14.93 -26.93
N GLN A 93 -5.99 14.68 -25.77
CA GLN A 93 -5.35 15.71 -24.96
C GLN A 93 -4.16 16.32 -25.68
N LEU A 94 -3.24 15.49 -26.19
CA LEU A 94 -2.04 15.93 -26.89
C LEU A 94 -2.38 16.71 -28.18
N GLU A 95 -3.36 16.24 -28.94
CA GLU A 95 -3.88 16.94 -30.13
C GLU A 95 -4.42 18.33 -29.78
N SER A 96 -5.19 18.44 -28.69
CA SER A 96 -5.78 19.71 -28.26
C SER A 96 -4.72 20.65 -27.69
N TRP A 97 -3.83 20.13 -26.85
CA TRP A 97 -2.67 20.85 -26.31
C TRP A 97 -1.83 21.44 -27.44
N TYR A 98 -1.49 20.63 -28.45
CA TYR A 98 -0.68 21.09 -29.58
C TYR A 98 -1.34 22.21 -30.37
N ARG A 99 -2.66 22.10 -30.65
CA ARG A 99 -3.40 23.19 -31.31
C ARG A 99 -3.31 24.48 -30.49
N ILE A 100 -3.54 24.39 -29.18
CA ILE A 100 -3.56 25.55 -28.28
C ILE A 100 -2.18 26.22 -28.16
N ILE A 101 -1.13 25.44 -27.91
CA ILE A 101 0.23 25.98 -27.73
C ILE A 101 0.83 26.53 -29.03
N THR A 102 0.38 26.06 -30.18
CA THR A 102 0.77 26.60 -31.50
C THR A 102 -0.15 27.70 -32.03
N ASP A 103 -1.23 28.02 -31.31
CA ASP A 103 -2.27 28.99 -31.71
C ASP A 103 -2.84 28.70 -33.13
N ASP A 104 -3.01 27.41 -33.47
CA ASP A 104 -3.51 26.96 -34.78
C ASP A 104 -4.66 25.95 -34.65
N PRO A 105 -5.92 26.42 -34.53
CA PRO A 105 -7.10 25.56 -34.40
C PRO A 105 -7.44 24.80 -35.69
N ASP A 106 -6.87 25.19 -36.84
CA ASP A 106 -7.12 24.58 -38.15
C ASP A 106 -6.09 23.47 -38.48
N THR A 107 -5.11 23.24 -37.61
CA THR A 107 -4.12 22.16 -37.74
C THR A 107 -4.83 20.80 -37.91
N LEU A 108 -4.51 20.08 -38.99
CA LEU A 108 -5.02 18.74 -39.29
C LEU A 108 -4.23 17.64 -38.56
N ILE A 109 -4.14 17.77 -37.24
CA ILE A 109 -3.53 16.75 -36.37
C ILE A 109 -4.51 15.61 -36.12
N ASP A 110 -4.01 14.37 -36.25
CA ASP A 110 -4.73 13.13 -36.02
C ASP A 110 -3.68 12.07 -35.64
N LEU A 111 -3.53 11.83 -34.33
CA LEU A 111 -2.49 10.95 -33.77
C LEU A 111 -2.97 9.50 -33.68
N SER A 112 -2.03 8.55 -33.74
CA SER A 112 -2.32 7.12 -33.72
C SER A 112 -2.55 6.60 -32.30
N GLU A 113 -3.78 6.25 -31.96
CA GLU A 113 -4.07 5.49 -30.75
C GLU A 113 -3.48 4.07 -30.80
N GLN A 114 -3.37 3.51 -32.01
CA GLN A 114 -2.85 2.16 -32.23
C GLN A 114 -1.37 2.05 -31.84
N PHE A 115 -0.59 3.11 -32.08
CA PHE A 115 0.82 3.14 -31.69
C PHE A 115 0.97 2.96 -30.17
N LEU A 116 0.17 3.66 -29.36
CA LEU A 116 0.20 3.53 -27.90
C LEU A 116 -0.20 2.13 -27.43
N ILE A 117 -1.14 1.49 -28.12
CA ILE A 117 -1.62 0.13 -27.78
C ILE A 117 -0.60 -0.94 -28.17
N SER A 118 0.04 -0.79 -29.32
CA SER A 118 0.83 -1.85 -29.96
C SER A 118 2.33 -1.79 -29.68
N CYS A 119 2.86 -0.63 -29.30
CA CYS A 119 4.29 -0.41 -29.11
C CYS A 119 4.71 -0.24 -27.66
N ASN A 120 3.76 -0.20 -26.72
CA ASN A 120 4.02 -0.26 -25.30
C ASN A 120 3.84 -1.71 -24.82
N ASP A 121 4.91 -2.32 -24.32
CA ASP A 121 4.91 -3.72 -23.89
C ASP A 121 4.06 -3.97 -22.62
N GLU A 122 3.72 -2.93 -21.87
CA GLU A 122 2.86 -3.01 -20.69
C GLU A 122 1.37 -2.77 -20.98
N ALA A 123 1.03 -2.32 -22.19
CA ALA A 123 -0.32 -1.98 -22.56
C ALA A 123 -0.92 -3.00 -23.52
N THR A 124 -2.23 -3.22 -23.43
CA THR A 124 -2.96 -4.03 -24.41
C THR A 124 -4.31 -3.42 -24.75
N ALA A 125 -4.87 -3.81 -25.89
CA ALA A 125 -6.17 -3.37 -26.34
C ALA A 125 -7.31 -3.84 -25.42
N ASN A 126 -7.14 -4.91 -24.64
CA ASN A 126 -8.23 -5.56 -23.91
C ASN A 126 -8.05 -5.68 -22.39
N GLU A 127 -6.83 -5.51 -21.87
CA GLU A 127 -6.58 -5.48 -20.41
C GLU A 127 -6.62 -4.05 -19.86
N GLY A 128 -6.59 -3.05 -20.74
CA GLY A 128 -6.63 -1.64 -20.35
C GLY A 128 -5.25 -1.10 -19.99
N TYR A 129 -5.22 0.17 -19.62
CA TYR A 129 -4.04 0.90 -19.15
C TYR A 129 -4.48 2.22 -18.50
N PHE A 130 -3.54 3.03 -18.04
CA PHE A 130 -3.80 4.36 -17.50
C PHE A 130 -3.30 5.46 -18.45
N THR A 131 -4.00 6.60 -18.46
CA THR A 131 -3.64 7.73 -19.35
C THR A 131 -2.27 8.30 -19.00
N GLY A 132 -1.93 8.42 -17.71
CA GLY A 132 -0.61 8.93 -17.28
C GLY A 132 0.55 8.10 -17.84
N TYR A 133 0.47 6.77 -17.74
CA TYR A 133 1.52 5.90 -18.29
C TYR A 133 1.61 5.92 -19.81
N ALA A 134 0.48 6.16 -20.48
CA ALA A 134 0.51 6.40 -21.91
C ALA A 134 1.26 7.70 -22.23
N LEU A 135 1.14 8.74 -21.39
CA LEU A 135 1.93 9.97 -21.50
C LEU A 135 3.43 9.70 -21.23
N ASP A 136 3.77 8.89 -20.23
CA ASP A 136 5.17 8.49 -19.98
C ASP A 136 5.79 7.79 -21.19
N PHE A 137 5.10 6.79 -21.74
CA PHE A 137 5.55 6.08 -22.92
C PHE A 137 5.79 7.02 -24.12
N ILE A 138 4.95 8.04 -24.31
CA ILE A 138 5.13 9.04 -25.36
C ILE A 138 6.44 9.81 -25.18
N LEU A 139 6.78 10.18 -23.95
CA LEU A 139 8.03 10.87 -23.64
C LEU A 139 9.23 9.96 -23.90
N GLU A 140 9.17 8.72 -23.42
CA GLU A 140 10.24 7.71 -23.53
C GLU A 140 10.61 7.42 -24.99
N VAL A 141 9.62 7.21 -25.86
CA VAL A 141 9.86 6.88 -27.28
C VAL A 141 10.02 8.12 -28.17
N GLY A 142 9.88 9.32 -27.59
CA GLY A 142 10.08 10.59 -28.29
C GLY A 142 8.89 11.07 -29.13
N GLY A 143 7.69 10.55 -28.91
CA GLY A 143 6.44 11.06 -29.49
C GLY A 143 5.49 10.01 -30.05
N VAL A 144 4.35 10.47 -30.59
CA VAL A 144 3.33 9.65 -31.26
C VAL A 144 3.25 10.02 -32.74
N PRO A 145 3.22 9.05 -33.66
CA PRO A 145 3.02 9.33 -35.08
C PRO A 145 1.54 9.59 -35.43
N SER A 146 1.29 10.01 -36.66
CA SER A 146 -0.08 10.21 -37.15
C SER A 146 -0.88 8.90 -37.26
N GLU A 147 -2.21 8.98 -37.17
CA GLU A 147 -3.15 7.87 -37.39
C GLU A 147 -2.94 7.24 -38.79
N SER A 148 -2.53 8.03 -39.78
CA SER A 148 -2.22 7.50 -41.11
C SER A 148 -0.97 6.62 -41.18
N CYS A 149 -0.03 6.80 -40.23
CA CYS A 149 1.18 6.00 -40.10
C CYS A 149 0.90 4.63 -39.48
N PHE A 150 0.02 4.59 -38.47
CA PHE A 150 -0.42 3.34 -37.86
C PHE A 150 -1.93 3.39 -37.55
N PRO A 151 -2.76 2.95 -38.51
CA PRO A 151 -4.21 3.05 -38.37
C PRO A 151 -4.78 2.17 -37.26
N TYR A 152 -5.82 2.64 -36.59
CA TYR A 152 -6.53 1.94 -35.53
C TYR A 152 -7.20 0.64 -36.01
N THR A 153 -6.83 -0.47 -35.37
CA THR A 153 -7.37 -1.81 -35.65
C THR A 153 -8.07 -2.46 -34.45
N ALA A 154 -8.12 -1.78 -33.30
CA ALA A 154 -8.78 -2.23 -32.07
C ALA A 154 -8.31 -3.61 -31.59
N ASN A 155 -7.00 -3.88 -31.70
CA ASN A 155 -6.35 -5.12 -31.28
C ASN A 155 -4.84 -4.90 -31.03
N ASP A 156 -4.17 -5.92 -30.51
CA ASP A 156 -2.72 -5.92 -30.27
C ASP A 156 -1.97 -6.26 -31.58
N ALA A 157 -1.89 -5.29 -32.48
CA ALA A 157 -1.10 -5.42 -33.71
C ALA A 157 0.40 -5.36 -33.40
N PRO A 158 1.28 -6.04 -34.15
CA PRO A 158 2.73 -5.90 -33.98
C PRO A 158 3.20 -4.46 -34.16
N CYS A 159 4.02 -3.94 -33.24
CA CYS A 159 4.62 -2.60 -33.36
C CYS A 159 5.42 -2.40 -34.67
N THR A 160 5.96 -3.48 -35.24
CA THR A 160 6.65 -3.46 -36.54
C THR A 160 5.77 -3.02 -37.73
N ASN A 161 4.46 -2.88 -37.54
CA ASN A 161 3.53 -2.35 -38.54
C ASN A 161 3.51 -0.82 -38.61
N VAL A 162 4.16 -0.11 -37.67
CA VAL A 162 4.34 1.34 -37.75
C VAL A 162 5.04 1.72 -39.06
N CYS A 163 4.69 2.86 -39.65
CA CYS A 163 5.32 3.32 -40.87
C CYS A 163 6.82 3.61 -40.69
N ASP A 164 7.59 3.51 -41.77
CA ASP A 164 9.03 3.78 -41.76
C ASP A 164 9.31 5.26 -41.39
N ASN A 165 10.32 5.50 -40.54
CA ASN A 165 10.77 6.83 -40.09
C ASN A 165 9.71 7.65 -39.36
N TRP A 166 8.75 6.99 -38.70
CA TRP A 166 7.67 7.64 -37.96
C TRP A 166 8.18 8.69 -36.95
N GLN A 167 9.37 8.50 -36.37
CA GLN A 167 10.01 9.42 -35.42
C GLN A 167 10.21 10.83 -35.99
N SER A 168 10.33 10.96 -37.32
CA SER A 168 10.55 12.27 -37.97
C SER A 168 9.29 13.15 -38.04
N GLU A 169 8.12 12.54 -37.84
CA GLU A 169 6.80 13.21 -37.85
C GLU A 169 6.08 13.02 -36.50
N ALA A 170 6.77 12.48 -35.49
CA ALA A 170 6.23 12.22 -34.18
C ALA A 170 5.99 13.53 -33.42
N LEU A 171 4.90 13.55 -32.66
CA LEU A 171 4.55 14.68 -31.82
C LEU A 171 4.67 14.29 -30.35
N THR A 172 5.32 15.13 -29.57
CA THR A 172 5.55 14.95 -28.14
C THR A 172 5.24 16.23 -27.38
N PHE A 173 5.38 16.19 -26.07
CA PHE A 173 5.11 17.30 -25.16
C PHE A 173 6.23 17.39 -24.10
N PRO A 174 6.30 18.48 -23.31
CA PRO A 174 7.42 18.74 -22.40
C PRO A 174 7.48 17.83 -21.15
N GLY A 175 6.32 17.34 -20.71
CA GLY A 175 6.13 16.54 -19.51
C GLY A 175 4.68 16.63 -19.03
N TRP A 176 4.34 15.96 -17.94
CA TRP A 176 3.00 15.98 -17.36
C TRP A 176 3.03 15.81 -15.84
N GLY A 177 1.91 16.08 -15.18
CA GLY A 177 1.71 15.82 -13.73
C GLY A 177 0.22 15.76 -13.36
N TYR A 178 -0.08 15.34 -12.13
CA TYR A 178 -1.46 15.18 -11.65
C TYR A 178 -2.06 16.49 -11.15
N VAL A 179 -3.28 16.85 -11.54
CA VAL A 179 -4.01 18.02 -10.97
C VAL A 179 -5.07 17.62 -9.95
N THR A 180 -5.40 16.34 -9.92
CA THR A 180 -6.32 15.69 -8.99
C THR A 180 -5.84 14.25 -8.81
N GLY A 181 -5.80 13.76 -7.58
CA GLY A 181 -5.48 12.36 -7.28
C GLY A 181 -6.76 11.53 -7.09
N SER A 182 -6.87 10.85 -5.95
CA SER A 182 -7.98 9.98 -5.58
C SER A 182 -9.31 10.73 -5.44
N LYS A 183 -9.26 12.05 -5.20
CA LYS A 183 -10.42 12.93 -5.07
C LYS A 183 -10.40 14.03 -6.13
N PRO A 184 -11.50 14.23 -6.88
CA PRO A 184 -11.59 15.36 -7.78
C PRO A 184 -11.71 16.66 -6.99
N LEU A 185 -11.08 17.72 -7.50
CA LEU A 185 -11.19 19.06 -6.97
C LEU A 185 -11.70 19.98 -8.09
N ILE A 186 -12.95 20.43 -7.97
CA ILE A 186 -13.63 21.20 -9.03
C ILE A 186 -12.81 22.42 -9.45
N ASP A 187 -12.27 23.16 -8.48
CA ASP A 187 -11.49 24.35 -8.77
C ASP A 187 -10.19 24.00 -9.50
N ASN A 188 -9.45 22.96 -9.08
CA ASN A 188 -8.24 22.51 -9.77
C ASN A 188 -8.53 22.06 -11.20
N ILE A 189 -9.59 21.26 -11.40
CA ILE A 189 -10.00 20.81 -12.73
C ILE A 189 -10.33 22.03 -13.61
N LYS A 190 -11.05 23.03 -13.10
CA LYS A 190 -11.32 24.25 -13.88
C LYS A 190 -10.06 25.03 -14.21
N GLN A 191 -9.13 25.20 -13.26
CA GLN A 191 -7.87 25.89 -13.50
C GLN A 191 -7.06 25.19 -14.59
N ALA A 192 -7.03 23.85 -14.57
CA ALA A 192 -6.36 23.04 -15.59
C ALA A 192 -7.06 23.15 -16.96
N VAL A 193 -8.38 22.89 -16.99
CA VAL A 193 -9.18 22.93 -18.21
C VAL A 193 -9.15 24.31 -18.86
N TYR A 194 -9.03 25.39 -18.09
CA TYR A 194 -8.92 26.74 -18.66
C TYR A 194 -7.63 26.98 -19.45
N GLN A 195 -6.57 26.20 -19.20
CA GLN A 195 -5.32 26.26 -19.95
C GLN A 195 -5.36 25.39 -21.21
N HIS A 196 -5.86 24.16 -21.10
CA HIS A 196 -6.17 23.26 -22.21
C HIS A 196 -7.03 22.08 -21.71
N PRO A 197 -7.67 21.29 -22.59
CA PRO A 197 -8.42 20.11 -22.18
C PRO A 197 -7.64 19.16 -21.26
N LEU A 198 -8.37 18.50 -20.36
CA LEU A 198 -7.81 17.68 -19.27
C LEU A 198 -8.30 16.23 -19.40
N SER A 199 -7.38 15.27 -19.49
CA SER A 199 -7.74 13.86 -19.39
C SER A 199 -8.04 13.49 -17.94
N VAL A 200 -9.09 12.72 -17.71
CA VAL A 200 -9.49 12.25 -16.38
C VAL A 200 -10.02 10.82 -16.43
N SER A 201 -9.99 10.17 -15.27
CA SER A 201 -10.64 8.89 -15.03
C SER A 201 -12.09 9.08 -14.57
N MET A 202 -12.94 8.10 -14.88
CA MET A 202 -14.29 7.99 -14.35
C MET A 202 -14.73 6.53 -14.18
N GLN A 203 -15.55 6.27 -13.16
CA GLN A 203 -16.25 5.00 -13.02
C GLN A 203 -17.49 4.98 -13.93
N VAL A 204 -17.72 3.93 -14.71
CA VAL A 204 -18.96 3.78 -15.50
C VAL A 204 -19.98 2.93 -14.75
N TYR A 205 -21.26 3.35 -14.82
CA TYR A 205 -22.41 2.62 -14.28
C TYR A 205 -23.33 2.14 -15.40
N SER A 206 -24.12 1.10 -15.11
CA SER A 206 -24.91 0.37 -16.12
C SER A 206 -25.94 1.22 -16.88
N ASP A 207 -26.35 2.38 -16.35
CA ASP A 207 -27.28 3.31 -16.98
C ASP A 207 -26.61 4.32 -17.93
N PHE A 208 -25.31 4.54 -17.80
CA PHE A 208 -24.55 5.49 -18.61
C PHE A 208 -24.51 5.09 -20.10
N TYR A 209 -24.52 3.78 -20.39
CA TYR A 209 -24.62 3.29 -21.76
C TYR A 209 -25.86 3.81 -22.51
N ASN A 210 -26.91 4.18 -21.79
CA ASN A 210 -28.17 4.70 -22.32
C ASN A 210 -28.23 6.23 -22.40
N TYR A 211 -27.16 6.95 -22.05
CA TYR A 211 -27.14 8.41 -22.13
C TYR A 211 -27.35 8.91 -23.57
N THR A 212 -28.22 9.92 -23.73
CA THR A 212 -28.45 10.59 -25.03
C THR A 212 -28.32 12.11 -24.98
N SER A 213 -28.70 12.75 -23.87
CA SER A 213 -28.58 14.21 -23.69
C SER A 213 -28.84 14.64 -22.25
N GLY A 214 -28.49 15.88 -21.92
CA GLY A 214 -28.68 16.51 -20.61
C GLY A 214 -27.50 16.30 -19.66
N VAL A 215 -27.69 16.64 -18.39
CA VAL A 215 -26.64 16.51 -17.36
C VAL A 215 -26.78 15.17 -16.65
N TYR A 216 -25.89 14.23 -16.98
CA TYR A 216 -25.89 12.89 -16.41
C TYR A 216 -25.67 12.94 -14.90
N LYS A 217 -26.46 12.11 -14.22
CA LYS A 217 -26.32 11.74 -12.82
C LYS A 217 -26.88 10.33 -12.63
N ARG A 218 -26.12 9.41 -12.05
CA ARG A 218 -26.49 8.00 -12.00
C ARG A 218 -27.81 7.76 -11.26
N VAL A 219 -28.57 6.80 -11.75
CA VAL A 219 -29.74 6.18 -11.08
C VAL A 219 -29.55 4.67 -10.89
N SER A 220 -28.40 4.14 -11.31
CA SER A 220 -27.99 2.75 -11.11
C SER A 220 -26.88 2.65 -10.07
N GLU A 221 -26.93 1.62 -9.23
CA GLU A 221 -25.86 1.26 -8.28
C GLU A 221 -24.89 0.21 -8.87
N THR A 222 -25.10 -0.24 -10.11
CA THR A 222 -24.27 -1.27 -10.75
C THR A 222 -23.07 -0.64 -11.44
N SER A 223 -21.92 -0.73 -10.79
CA SER A 223 -20.61 -0.38 -11.34
C SER A 223 -20.17 -1.38 -12.42
N GLU A 224 -19.64 -0.88 -13.53
CA GLU A 224 -19.28 -1.69 -14.72
C GLU A 224 -17.77 -1.72 -15.03
N GLY A 225 -17.02 -0.67 -14.68
CA GLY A 225 -15.56 -0.56 -14.90
C GLY A 225 -15.05 0.89 -15.10
N GLY A 226 -13.74 1.08 -15.06
CA GLY A 226 -13.08 2.38 -15.25
C GLY A 226 -13.04 2.82 -16.73
N HIS A 227 -13.15 4.12 -16.97
CA HIS A 227 -13.12 4.71 -18.31
C HIS A 227 -12.37 6.05 -18.30
N ALA A 228 -11.50 6.27 -19.29
CA ALA A 228 -10.75 7.52 -19.45
C ALA A 228 -11.41 8.42 -20.49
N VAL A 229 -11.52 9.72 -20.19
CA VAL A 229 -12.23 10.71 -21.01
C VAL A 229 -11.55 12.08 -20.93
N LEU A 230 -11.90 12.99 -21.85
CA LEU A 230 -11.31 14.32 -21.91
C LEU A 230 -12.34 15.41 -21.56
N ILE A 231 -12.10 16.15 -20.48
CA ILE A 231 -12.87 17.35 -20.13
C ILE A 231 -12.43 18.50 -21.05
N VAL A 232 -13.39 19.11 -21.74
CA VAL A 232 -13.16 20.21 -22.70
C VAL A 232 -13.79 21.53 -22.27
N GLY A 233 -14.51 21.55 -21.15
CA GLY A 233 -15.24 22.72 -20.69
C GLY A 233 -16.12 22.46 -19.46
N TRP A 234 -16.83 23.50 -19.02
CA TRP A 234 -17.77 23.45 -17.90
C TRP A 234 -18.91 24.46 -18.03
N ASP A 235 -19.96 24.26 -17.23
CA ASP A 235 -21.06 25.20 -17.04
C ASP A 235 -21.46 25.30 -15.56
N ASP A 236 -21.35 26.48 -14.97
CA ASP A 236 -21.63 26.73 -13.55
C ASP A 236 -23.12 26.80 -13.23
N ILE A 237 -23.95 27.17 -14.22
CA ILE A 237 -25.40 27.28 -14.04
C ILE A 237 -25.99 25.87 -13.96
N GLU A 238 -25.53 24.98 -14.84
CA GLU A 238 -25.93 23.57 -14.84
C GLU A 238 -25.11 22.69 -13.88
N ARG A 239 -24.04 23.25 -13.29
CA ARG A 239 -23.07 22.56 -12.41
C ARG A 239 -22.50 21.30 -13.06
N CYS A 240 -22.03 21.41 -14.29
CA CYS A 240 -21.57 20.25 -15.06
C CYS A 240 -20.23 20.46 -15.78
N TRP A 241 -19.60 19.34 -16.12
CA TRP A 241 -18.48 19.24 -17.06
C TRP A 241 -18.98 18.95 -18.47
N ILE A 242 -18.27 19.45 -19.48
CA ILE A 242 -18.45 19.11 -20.88
C ILE A 242 -17.33 18.16 -21.28
N VAL A 243 -17.66 16.96 -21.73
CA VAL A 243 -16.69 15.86 -21.83
C VAL A 243 -16.74 15.20 -23.20
N LYS A 244 -15.59 15.05 -23.85
CA LYS A 244 -15.39 14.30 -25.09
C LYS A 244 -15.26 12.81 -24.74
N ASN A 245 -16.08 11.98 -25.38
CA ASN A 245 -16.01 10.53 -25.28
C ASN A 245 -15.42 9.92 -26.57
N SER A 246 -15.12 8.63 -26.54
CA SER A 246 -14.49 7.82 -27.60
C SER A 246 -15.41 6.70 -28.10
N TRP A 247 -16.73 6.82 -27.94
CA TRP A 247 -17.72 5.82 -28.38
C TRP A 247 -18.40 6.18 -29.70
N GLY A 248 -17.78 7.06 -30.49
CA GLY A 248 -18.27 7.52 -31.77
C GLY A 248 -19.21 8.73 -31.70
N PRO A 249 -19.35 9.47 -32.81
CA PRO A 249 -20.11 10.73 -32.85
C PRO A 249 -21.64 10.52 -32.78
N SER A 250 -22.13 9.29 -32.95
CA SER A 250 -23.55 8.92 -32.85
C SER A 250 -24.03 8.77 -31.41
N TRP A 251 -23.10 8.60 -30.45
CA TRP A 251 -23.42 8.42 -29.04
C TRP A 251 -23.54 9.78 -28.32
N GLY A 252 -24.45 9.90 -27.36
CA GLY A 252 -24.63 11.13 -26.58
C GLY A 252 -24.93 12.38 -27.43
N GLU A 253 -24.35 13.51 -27.03
CA GLU A 253 -24.51 14.82 -27.66
C GLU A 253 -23.45 15.04 -28.75
N GLY A 254 -23.48 14.21 -29.79
CA GLY A 254 -22.51 14.27 -30.89
C GLY A 254 -21.15 13.67 -30.54
N GLY A 255 -21.14 12.64 -29.70
CA GLY A 255 -19.94 12.02 -29.12
C GLY A 255 -19.49 12.63 -27.80
N TYR A 256 -20.21 13.64 -27.30
CA TYR A 256 -19.96 14.30 -26.02
C TYR A 256 -21.02 13.91 -24.99
N PHE A 257 -20.73 14.18 -23.73
CA PHE A 257 -21.71 14.15 -22.65
C PHE A 257 -21.47 15.28 -21.67
N ARG A 258 -22.51 15.59 -20.90
CA ARG A 258 -22.41 16.47 -19.73
C ARG A 258 -22.68 15.67 -18.48
N ILE A 259 -21.87 15.89 -17.44
CA ILE A 259 -21.97 15.19 -16.15
C ILE A 259 -21.88 16.20 -15.01
N THR A 260 -22.69 16.04 -13.97
CA THR A 260 -22.69 16.95 -12.82
C THR A 260 -21.36 16.89 -12.05
N TRP A 261 -20.99 17.98 -11.37
CA TRP A 261 -19.86 17.99 -10.45
C TRP A 261 -20.08 17.08 -9.23
N ASP A 262 -21.34 16.90 -8.83
CA ASP A 262 -21.74 16.28 -7.55
C ASP A 262 -21.95 14.76 -7.64
N ASP A 263 -21.40 14.09 -8.66
CA ASP A 263 -21.59 12.65 -8.87
C ASP A 263 -20.26 11.91 -9.05
N MET A 264 -20.16 10.77 -8.36
CA MET A 264 -19.20 9.67 -8.63
C MET A 264 -17.71 10.01 -8.56
N ASP A 265 -17.31 11.01 -7.80
CA ASP A 265 -15.90 11.43 -7.76
C ASP A 265 -15.34 11.65 -9.19
N PHE A 266 -16.20 12.06 -10.14
CA PHE A 266 -15.83 12.25 -11.55
C PHE A 266 -14.67 13.24 -11.66
N GLY A 267 -13.67 12.88 -12.44
CA GLY A 267 -12.49 13.71 -12.62
C GLY A 267 -11.33 13.35 -11.70
N TYR A 268 -11.33 12.15 -11.09
CA TYR A 268 -10.17 11.65 -10.36
C TYR A 268 -9.02 11.32 -11.32
N ASN A 269 -7.79 11.32 -10.80
CA ASN A 269 -6.54 11.09 -11.55
C ASN A 269 -6.37 11.98 -12.79
N GLY A 270 -6.88 13.21 -12.76
CA GLY A 270 -6.70 14.19 -13.82
C GLY A 270 -5.23 14.47 -14.10
N VAL A 271 -4.81 14.27 -15.36
CA VAL A 271 -3.42 14.44 -15.82
C VAL A 271 -3.29 15.69 -16.68
N TYR A 272 -2.37 16.58 -16.32
CA TYR A 272 -2.11 17.85 -16.99
C TYR A 272 -0.76 17.81 -17.72
N VAL A 273 -0.76 18.22 -18.98
CA VAL A 273 0.45 18.32 -19.82
C VAL A 273 1.09 19.69 -19.63
N TYR A 274 2.40 19.74 -19.43
CA TYR A 274 3.15 20.98 -19.24
C TYR A 274 3.08 21.94 -20.43
N SER A 275 3.13 23.24 -20.13
CA SER A 275 2.96 24.31 -21.10
C SER A 275 4.15 24.47 -22.07
N GLY A 276 5.37 24.13 -21.64
CA GLY A 276 6.58 24.29 -22.46
C GLY A 276 7.82 23.63 -21.87
N MET A 277 8.86 23.47 -22.70
CA MET A 277 10.18 23.00 -22.26
C MET A 277 11.06 24.16 -21.81
N THR A 278 11.88 23.91 -20.79
CA THR A 278 12.90 24.82 -20.27
C THR A 278 14.30 24.19 -20.39
N GLN A 279 15.35 24.92 -20.00
CA GLN A 279 16.72 24.42 -19.92
C GLN A 279 17.32 24.80 -18.57
N ASP A 280 17.70 23.79 -17.79
CA ASP A 280 18.28 23.92 -16.44
C ASP A 280 17.55 24.95 -15.56
N PRO A 281 16.23 24.78 -15.36
CA PRO A 281 15.40 25.84 -14.79
C PRO A 281 15.54 26.01 -13.29
N LEU A 282 16.03 25.01 -12.56
CA LEU A 282 15.86 24.93 -11.12
C LEU A 282 17.21 24.96 -10.39
N ALA A 283 17.40 25.96 -9.53
CA ALA A 283 18.43 25.95 -8.50
C ALA A 283 17.85 25.48 -7.17
N ILE A 284 18.58 24.64 -6.45
CA ILE A 284 18.18 24.07 -5.16
C ILE A 284 19.15 24.60 -4.09
N SER A 285 18.64 25.01 -2.91
CA SER A 285 19.47 25.55 -1.83
C SER A 285 20.49 24.54 -1.31
N ASP A 286 20.04 23.30 -1.12
CA ASP A 286 20.80 22.18 -0.55
C ASP A 286 20.41 20.90 -1.28
N ASN A 287 21.39 20.13 -1.72
CA ASN A 287 21.19 18.86 -2.42
C ASN A 287 21.16 17.64 -1.48
N GLU A 288 21.37 17.86 -0.18
CA GLU A 288 21.33 16.83 0.86
C GLU A 288 20.80 17.40 2.17
N ILE A 289 19.97 16.63 2.88
CA ILE A 289 19.56 16.88 4.27
C ILE A 289 20.05 15.72 5.13
N GLU A 290 20.65 16.05 6.27
CA GLU A 290 21.02 15.07 7.29
C GLU A 290 20.22 15.30 8.59
N LEU A 291 19.43 14.30 8.99
CA LEU A 291 18.64 14.31 10.21
C LEU A 291 19.16 13.28 11.21
N ASN A 292 19.51 13.75 12.40
CA ASN A 292 19.75 12.89 13.55
C ASN A 292 18.51 12.97 14.45
N MET A 293 17.87 11.83 14.68
CA MET A 293 16.54 11.71 15.31
C MET A 293 16.51 10.51 16.26
N THR A 294 15.55 10.51 17.18
CA THR A 294 15.22 9.36 18.03
C THR A 294 13.92 8.74 17.54
N VAL A 295 13.77 7.41 17.61
CA VAL A 295 12.52 6.73 17.23
C VAL A 295 11.33 7.37 17.97
N GLY A 296 10.26 7.65 17.22
CA GLY A 296 9.09 8.39 17.69
C GLY A 296 9.11 9.89 17.42
N ASP A 297 10.25 10.48 17.03
CA ASP A 297 10.34 11.87 16.61
C ASP A 297 9.58 12.10 15.28
N VAL A 298 8.96 13.26 15.18
CA VAL A 298 8.51 13.85 13.90
C VAL A 298 9.28 15.15 13.70
N ARG A 299 10.08 15.23 12.64
CA ARG A 299 10.96 16.38 12.40
C ARG A 299 10.81 16.90 10.98
N SER A 300 10.83 18.21 10.84
CA SER A 300 10.82 18.87 9.54
C SER A 300 12.10 19.65 9.26
N ASP A 301 12.47 19.72 7.98
CA ASP A 301 13.52 20.61 7.45
C ASP A 301 13.03 21.30 6.17
N THR A 302 13.74 22.31 5.68
CA THR A 302 13.31 23.14 4.56
C THR A 302 14.38 23.29 3.49
N ILE A 303 13.99 23.11 2.23
CA ILE A 303 14.81 23.36 1.05
C ILE A 303 14.15 24.44 0.22
N THR A 304 14.93 25.34 -0.37
CA THR A 304 14.37 26.34 -1.30
C THR A 304 14.67 25.96 -2.74
N PHE A 305 13.63 25.84 -3.55
CA PHE A 305 13.71 25.71 -5.01
C PHE A 305 13.55 27.09 -5.65
N THR A 306 14.42 27.45 -6.59
CA THR A 306 14.40 28.75 -7.28
C THR A 306 14.44 28.57 -8.78
N ASN A 307 13.48 29.15 -9.50
CA ASN A 307 13.52 29.16 -10.96
C ASN A 307 14.52 30.22 -11.45
N ILE A 308 15.62 29.75 -12.04
CA ILE A 308 16.71 30.57 -12.59
C ILE A 308 16.64 30.74 -14.11
N SER A 309 15.67 30.10 -14.78
CA SER A 309 15.46 30.25 -16.22
C SER A 309 14.66 31.50 -16.60
N SER A 310 14.58 31.75 -17.91
CA SER A 310 13.72 32.78 -18.50
C SER A 310 12.26 32.37 -18.67
N ASP A 311 11.95 31.09 -18.48
CA ASP A 311 10.67 30.46 -18.81
C ASP A 311 10.03 29.89 -17.55
N VAL A 312 8.80 29.39 -17.67
CA VAL A 312 8.03 28.86 -16.54
C VAL A 312 8.51 27.44 -16.23
N ALA A 313 8.96 27.22 -15.00
CA ALA A 313 9.36 25.90 -14.52
C ALA A 313 8.13 25.18 -13.93
N GLU A 314 7.81 24.01 -14.46
CA GLU A 314 6.71 23.15 -14.01
C GLU A 314 7.32 21.87 -13.46
N PHE A 315 6.90 21.46 -12.25
CA PHE A 315 7.50 20.33 -11.57
C PHE A 315 6.54 19.57 -10.66
N TYR A 316 6.84 18.30 -10.41
CA TYR A 316 6.31 17.52 -9.28
C TYR A 316 7.45 16.74 -8.65
N SER A 317 7.21 16.14 -7.48
CA SER A 317 8.22 15.34 -6.81
C SER A 317 7.70 13.95 -6.45
N LEU A 318 8.62 13.00 -6.49
CA LEU A 318 8.48 11.65 -5.98
C LEU A 318 9.40 11.53 -4.77
N ILE A 319 8.94 10.85 -3.73
CA ILE A 319 9.69 10.71 -2.48
C ILE A 319 9.97 9.25 -2.26
N TYR A 320 11.25 8.91 -2.31
CA TYR A 320 11.72 7.56 -2.10
C TYR A 320 12.52 7.46 -0.82
N GLY A 321 12.54 6.26 -0.25
CA GLY A 321 13.44 5.98 0.85
C GLY A 321 13.45 4.52 1.26
N GLY A 322 14.41 4.18 2.09
CA GLY A 322 14.55 2.84 2.63
C GLY A 322 15.45 2.84 3.84
N LYS A 323 15.25 1.84 4.69
CA LYS A 323 16.27 1.48 5.68
C LYS A 323 17.50 1.03 4.91
N ASN A 324 18.64 1.61 5.22
CA ASN A 324 19.89 1.14 4.65
C ASN A 324 20.14 -0.29 5.10
N ALA A 325 20.68 -1.11 4.21
CA ALA A 325 21.23 -2.39 4.60
C ALA A 325 22.25 -2.17 5.73
N ASP A 326 22.24 -3.07 6.73
CA ASP A 326 23.28 -3.07 7.74
C ASP A 326 24.65 -3.12 7.04
N PRO A 327 25.65 -2.36 7.52
CA PRO A 327 26.94 -2.35 6.87
C PRO A 327 27.54 -3.75 6.85
N TYR A 328 27.76 -4.29 5.66
CA TYR A 328 28.36 -5.61 5.47
C TYR A 328 29.82 -5.61 5.84
N PHE A 329 30.51 -4.47 5.74
CA PHE A 329 31.88 -4.35 6.19
C PHE A 329 31.97 -4.49 7.71
N HIS A 330 32.50 -5.61 8.17
CA HIS A 330 32.80 -5.90 9.56
C HIS A 330 34.10 -6.69 9.67
N ILE A 331 34.66 -6.76 10.88
CA ILE A 331 35.83 -7.59 11.17
C ILE A 331 35.37 -9.02 11.38
N SER A 332 35.89 -9.96 10.59
CA SER A 332 35.54 -11.38 10.71
C SER A 332 36.76 -12.29 10.54
N SER A 333 36.63 -13.50 11.10
CA SER A 333 37.56 -14.61 10.85
C SER A 333 37.21 -15.42 9.61
N PHE A 334 36.09 -15.10 8.95
CA PHE A 334 35.64 -15.75 7.72
C PHE A 334 36.65 -15.49 6.60
N ASP A 335 37.32 -16.57 6.17
CA ASP A 335 38.34 -16.59 5.12
C ASP A 335 39.44 -15.51 5.23
N ALA A 336 39.72 -15.10 6.46
CA ALA A 336 40.66 -14.03 6.78
C ALA A 336 42.09 -14.34 6.30
N TYR A 337 42.83 -13.30 5.92
CA TYR A 337 44.21 -13.42 5.46
C TYR A 337 45.14 -13.83 6.60
N ASP A 338 45.04 -13.18 7.76
CA ASP A 338 45.72 -13.56 9.00
C ASP A 338 44.89 -13.11 10.21
N GLY A 339 44.52 -14.05 11.09
CA GLY A 339 43.65 -13.74 12.24
C GLY A 339 42.24 -13.36 11.81
N THR A 340 42.00 -12.06 11.64
CA THR A 340 40.75 -11.46 11.19
C THR A 340 40.99 -10.45 10.08
N SER A 341 40.02 -10.27 9.18
CA SER A 341 40.08 -9.31 8.08
C SER A 341 38.80 -8.50 8.01
N TRP A 342 38.84 -7.35 7.33
CA TRP A 342 37.61 -6.68 6.94
C TRP A 342 36.93 -7.51 5.87
N TRP A 343 35.69 -7.89 6.13
CA TRP A 343 34.86 -8.61 5.19
C TRP A 343 33.58 -7.82 4.94
N CYS A 344 33.26 -7.60 3.67
CA CYS A 344 31.97 -7.13 3.19
C CYS A 344 31.14 -8.35 2.79
N GLY A 345 30.41 -8.88 3.77
CA GLY A 345 29.38 -9.90 3.61
C GLY A 345 28.60 -10.08 4.92
N ASP A 346 27.64 -10.98 4.93
CA ASP A 346 26.82 -11.36 6.06
C ASP A 346 27.14 -12.82 6.45
N GLU A 347 27.56 -13.03 7.70
CA GLU A 347 27.89 -14.35 8.24
C GLU A 347 26.70 -15.34 8.18
N SER A 348 25.46 -14.82 8.19
CA SER A 348 24.24 -15.64 8.22
C SER A 348 24.00 -16.37 6.90
N VAL A 349 24.39 -15.77 5.78
CA VAL A 349 24.28 -16.31 4.42
C VAL A 349 25.61 -16.77 3.85
N GLY A 350 26.74 -16.28 4.38
CA GLY A 350 28.09 -16.60 3.92
C GLY A 350 28.58 -15.77 2.73
N GLY A 351 27.97 -14.61 2.49
CA GLY A 351 28.23 -13.76 1.32
C GLY A 351 27.39 -12.48 1.35
N TYR A 352 26.76 -12.08 0.26
CA TYR A 352 26.00 -10.83 0.14
C TYR A 352 24.62 -11.06 -0.48
N SER A 353 23.73 -10.07 -0.33
CA SER A 353 22.41 -10.04 -0.97
C SER A 353 22.39 -9.14 -2.20
N ASP A 354 21.36 -9.29 -3.02
CA ASP A 354 21.09 -8.44 -4.19
C ASP A 354 20.86 -6.97 -3.77
N GLY A 355 21.24 -6.05 -4.65
CA GLY A 355 20.88 -4.63 -4.58
C GLY A 355 21.49 -3.88 -3.41
N VAL A 356 22.74 -4.18 -3.01
CA VAL A 356 23.41 -3.46 -1.92
C VAL A 356 24.61 -2.66 -2.43
N LEU A 357 24.87 -1.54 -1.77
CA LEU A 357 26.06 -0.72 -1.96
C LEU A 357 26.73 -0.49 -0.61
N GLN A 358 27.99 -0.86 -0.49
CA GLN A 358 28.71 -0.96 0.77
C GLN A 358 30.05 -0.24 0.68
N TYR A 359 30.40 0.51 1.72
CA TYR A 359 31.65 1.24 1.83
C TYR A 359 32.36 0.96 3.14
N LEU A 360 33.70 0.98 3.08
CA LEU A 360 34.57 1.07 4.25
C LEU A 360 35.45 2.31 4.09
N TYR A 361 35.22 3.33 4.92
CA TYR A 361 35.97 4.59 4.89
C TYR A 361 37.20 4.52 5.79
N THR A 362 38.33 5.04 5.31
CA THR A 362 39.51 5.28 6.14
C THR A 362 39.38 6.60 6.92
N PRO A 363 40.13 6.78 8.03
CA PRO A 363 40.34 8.10 8.59
C PRO A 363 41.08 9.02 7.60
N LEU A 364 41.06 10.33 7.86
CA LEU A 364 41.76 11.34 7.06
C LEU A 364 43.28 11.19 7.19
N VAL A 365 44.00 11.16 6.07
CA VAL A 365 45.47 11.07 6.00
C VAL A 365 46.05 12.26 5.25
N ASP A 366 47.01 12.98 5.84
CA ASP A 366 47.68 14.11 5.20
C ASP A 366 48.79 13.62 4.24
N LEU A 367 48.64 13.92 2.95
CA LEU A 367 49.61 13.55 1.91
C LEU A 367 50.45 14.75 1.39
N SER A 368 50.25 15.95 1.92
CA SER A 368 50.80 17.20 1.38
C SER A 368 52.34 17.27 1.39
N GLY A 369 52.98 16.50 2.28
CA GLY A 369 54.44 16.41 2.43
C GLY A 369 55.10 15.17 1.80
N THR A 370 54.34 14.32 1.10
CA THR A 370 54.80 12.99 0.68
C THR A 370 55.56 13.00 -0.65
N GLU A 371 56.56 12.12 -0.81
CA GLU A 371 57.33 11.99 -2.06
C GLU A 371 56.64 11.06 -3.05
N THR A 372 56.34 9.82 -2.66
CA THR A 372 55.70 8.81 -3.51
C THR A 372 54.60 8.10 -2.73
N PRO A 373 53.47 8.78 -2.45
CA PRO A 373 52.42 8.20 -1.64
C PRO A 373 51.74 7.05 -2.37
N LYS A 374 51.47 5.97 -1.65
CA LYS A 374 50.80 4.79 -2.19
C LYS A 374 49.86 4.17 -1.17
N LEU A 375 48.81 3.54 -1.69
CA LEU A 375 47.93 2.63 -0.94
C LEU A 375 48.28 1.20 -1.33
N SER A 376 48.43 0.32 -0.34
CA SER A 376 48.59 -1.12 -0.55
C SER A 376 47.75 -1.92 0.44
N PHE A 377 47.21 -3.04 0.00
CA PHE A 377 46.47 -3.98 0.86
C PHE A 377 46.50 -5.40 0.27
N MET A 378 46.09 -6.38 1.07
CA MET A 378 45.70 -7.70 0.58
C MET A 378 44.20 -7.68 0.29
N GLY A 379 43.81 -8.02 -0.94
CA GLY A 379 42.40 -8.07 -1.35
C GLY A 379 42.02 -9.49 -1.78
N LYS A 380 40.77 -9.87 -1.52
CA LYS A 380 40.14 -11.05 -2.09
C LYS A 380 38.69 -10.69 -2.43
N TRP A 381 38.20 -11.05 -3.61
CA TRP A 381 36.79 -10.85 -3.96
C TRP A 381 36.26 -12.06 -4.72
N ASP A 382 35.01 -12.41 -4.45
CA ASP A 382 34.24 -13.43 -5.15
C ASP A 382 32.83 -12.86 -5.36
N VAL A 383 32.62 -12.23 -6.52
CA VAL A 383 31.38 -11.54 -6.91
C VAL A 383 30.92 -12.00 -8.28
N GLU A 384 29.71 -11.61 -8.73
CA GLU A 384 29.22 -12.04 -10.05
C GLU A 384 30.22 -11.73 -11.17
N ALA A 385 30.34 -12.66 -12.11
CA ALA A 385 31.26 -12.52 -13.23
C ALA A 385 30.83 -11.39 -14.18
N ALA A 386 31.83 -10.78 -14.84
CA ALA A 386 31.62 -9.79 -15.88
C ALA A 386 30.67 -10.29 -17.00
N GLY A 387 29.77 -9.42 -17.47
CA GLY A 387 28.81 -9.70 -18.53
C GLY A 387 28.55 -8.47 -19.39
N ASN A 388 28.10 -8.65 -20.64
CA ASN A 388 27.98 -7.56 -21.64
C ASN A 388 26.62 -7.54 -22.34
N ASN A 389 25.55 -7.85 -21.60
CA ASN A 389 24.21 -7.96 -22.18
C ASN A 389 23.52 -6.60 -22.35
N GLU A 390 24.12 -5.51 -21.85
CA GLU A 390 23.58 -4.17 -21.91
C GLU A 390 24.56 -3.18 -22.57
N PRO A 391 24.11 -2.19 -23.37
CA PRO A 391 24.98 -1.36 -24.20
C PRO A 391 26.06 -0.53 -23.47
N ASP A 392 25.91 -0.28 -22.17
CA ASP A 392 26.76 0.65 -21.40
C ASP A 392 27.49 0.01 -20.19
N TYR A 393 27.30 -1.29 -19.95
CA TYR A 393 27.84 -2.00 -18.79
C TYR A 393 28.52 -3.32 -19.19
N ASP A 394 29.70 -3.58 -18.61
CA ASP A 394 30.53 -4.75 -18.88
C ASP A 394 30.84 -5.60 -17.62
N GLY A 395 30.19 -5.30 -16.50
CA GLY A 395 30.12 -6.15 -15.31
C GLY A 395 28.86 -5.88 -14.49
N TRP A 396 28.38 -6.88 -13.77
CA TRP A 396 27.15 -6.79 -12.97
C TRP A 396 27.49 -6.30 -11.56
N ASP A 397 27.95 -7.20 -10.70
CA ASP A 397 28.53 -6.89 -9.40
C ASP A 397 29.97 -6.43 -9.51
N GLY A 398 30.42 -5.65 -8.53
CA GLY A 398 31.84 -5.39 -8.45
C GLY A 398 32.33 -4.65 -7.21
N VAL A 399 33.65 -4.57 -7.16
CA VAL A 399 34.39 -3.90 -6.10
C VAL A 399 35.40 -2.93 -6.69
N ASN A 400 35.60 -1.80 -6.03
CA ASN A 400 36.60 -0.81 -6.42
C ASN A 400 37.04 0.04 -5.24
N VAL A 401 37.97 0.96 -5.50
CA VAL A 401 38.53 1.85 -4.50
C VAL A 401 38.41 3.28 -5.00
N TRP A 402 37.97 4.17 -4.11
CA TRP A 402 37.83 5.58 -4.43
C TRP A 402 38.66 6.42 -3.47
N VAL A 403 38.96 7.63 -3.93
CA VAL A 403 39.67 8.65 -3.17
C VAL A 403 38.86 9.94 -3.11
N SER A 404 38.94 10.60 -1.97
CA SER A 404 38.49 11.97 -1.79
C SER A 404 39.64 12.84 -1.32
N ALA A 405 39.80 14.01 -1.95
CA ALA A 405 40.83 15.01 -1.61
C ALA A 405 40.24 16.26 -0.92
N ASP A 406 38.95 16.26 -0.64
CA ASP A 406 38.17 17.37 -0.10
C ASP A 406 37.34 16.97 1.13
N SER A 407 37.86 16.01 1.91
CA SER A 407 37.25 15.52 3.15
C SER A 407 35.89 14.84 2.96
N GLY A 408 35.71 14.13 1.86
CA GLY A 408 34.54 13.30 1.57
C GLY A 408 33.46 13.99 0.74
N ALA A 409 33.65 15.24 0.32
CA ALA A 409 32.66 15.99 -0.47
C ALA A 409 32.56 15.49 -1.92
N THR A 410 33.68 15.10 -2.53
CA THR A 410 33.72 14.46 -3.84
C THR A 410 34.58 13.20 -3.82
N TRP A 411 34.19 12.21 -4.63
CA TRP A 411 34.85 10.92 -4.72
C TRP A 411 35.17 10.59 -6.18
N THR A 412 36.32 9.97 -6.41
CA THR A 412 36.71 9.48 -7.74
C THR A 412 37.29 8.07 -7.62
N VAL A 413 36.86 7.17 -8.50
CA VAL A 413 37.46 5.82 -8.62
C VAL A 413 38.93 5.97 -9.00
N ILE A 414 39.82 5.28 -8.30
CA ILE A 414 41.25 5.28 -8.61
C ILE A 414 41.62 4.00 -9.35
N GLU A 415 42.53 4.12 -10.32
CA GLU A 415 43.01 2.96 -11.09
C GLU A 415 44.12 2.22 -10.32
N PRO A 416 44.02 0.89 -10.16
CA PRO A 416 45.04 0.09 -9.51
C PRO A 416 46.31 0.00 -10.36
N VAL A 417 47.46 0.01 -9.68
CA VAL A 417 48.75 -0.39 -10.27
C VAL A 417 48.77 -1.90 -10.50
N THR A 418 48.21 -2.66 -9.56
CA THR A 418 48.04 -4.11 -9.67
C THR A 418 46.98 -4.60 -8.68
N PRO A 419 46.18 -5.63 -9.03
CA PRO A 419 45.89 -6.06 -10.40
C PRO A 419 44.98 -5.04 -11.10
N ALA A 420 45.01 -4.98 -12.44
CA ALA A 420 44.13 -4.08 -13.20
C ALA A 420 42.64 -4.42 -12.96
N TYR A 421 41.77 -3.43 -13.05
CA TYR A 421 40.32 -3.66 -13.07
C TYR A 421 39.92 -4.56 -14.25
N THR A 422 38.87 -5.36 -14.05
CA THR A 422 38.38 -6.31 -15.05
C THR A 422 37.26 -5.74 -15.91
N CYS A 423 36.58 -4.69 -15.42
CA CYS A 423 35.44 -4.03 -16.04
C CYS A 423 35.69 -2.53 -16.12
N GLU A 424 35.28 -1.90 -17.22
CA GLU A 424 35.30 -0.45 -17.41
C GLU A 424 34.03 0.22 -16.84
N SER A 425 32.91 -0.52 -16.73
CA SER A 425 31.60 -0.01 -16.31
C SER A 425 30.78 -1.08 -15.59
N LEU A 426 30.67 -0.97 -14.27
CA LEU A 426 29.87 -1.87 -13.43
C LEU A 426 28.41 -1.40 -13.32
N TRP A 427 27.48 -2.31 -13.65
CA TRP A 427 26.03 -2.11 -13.62
C TRP A 427 25.54 -1.81 -12.21
N SER A 428 25.99 -2.59 -11.22
CA SER A 428 25.68 -2.41 -9.80
C SER A 428 25.99 -1.01 -9.30
N PHE A 429 27.02 -0.32 -9.80
CA PHE A 429 27.26 1.07 -9.41
C PHE A 429 26.47 2.10 -10.22
N GLY A 430 26.26 1.84 -11.51
CA GLY A 430 25.87 2.89 -12.45
C GLY A 430 24.40 2.91 -12.87
N HIS A 431 23.71 1.76 -12.86
CA HIS A 431 22.40 1.66 -13.48
C HIS A 431 21.31 2.41 -12.67
N PRO A 432 20.39 3.15 -13.33
CA PRO A 432 19.33 3.89 -12.64
C PRO A 432 18.45 3.03 -11.72
N ASP A 433 18.17 1.78 -12.11
CA ASP A 433 17.34 0.85 -11.32
C ASP A 433 17.89 0.55 -9.92
N GLN A 434 19.17 0.85 -9.68
CA GLN A 434 19.80 0.69 -8.36
C GLN A 434 19.44 1.81 -7.36
N GLY A 435 18.81 2.89 -7.80
CA GLY A 435 18.42 4.00 -6.92
C GLY A 435 19.54 4.99 -6.55
N TRP A 436 20.83 4.63 -6.65
CA TRP A 436 21.96 5.57 -6.44
C TRP A 436 22.51 6.20 -7.73
N ASN A 437 22.19 5.65 -8.90
CA ASN A 437 22.35 6.26 -10.23
C ASN A 437 23.70 7.00 -10.46
N MET A 438 24.84 6.33 -10.23
CA MET A 438 26.16 6.94 -10.44
C MET A 438 26.52 7.09 -11.93
N GLY A 439 25.72 6.50 -12.82
CA GLY A 439 25.94 6.48 -14.25
C GLY A 439 27.02 5.47 -14.69
N PRO A 440 27.16 5.26 -16.01
CA PRO A 440 28.15 4.33 -16.56
C PRO A 440 29.59 4.84 -16.40
N GLY A 441 30.56 3.93 -16.55
CA GLY A 441 32.01 4.23 -16.50
C GLY A 441 32.64 4.09 -15.12
N ILE A 442 31.94 3.46 -14.18
CA ILE A 442 32.50 3.10 -12.87
C ILE A 442 33.25 1.77 -13.00
N ALA A 443 34.57 1.85 -13.18
CA ALA A 443 35.44 0.69 -13.31
C ALA A 443 35.61 -0.08 -12.00
N GLY A 444 35.92 -1.38 -12.09
CA GLY A 444 36.17 -2.21 -10.92
C GLY A 444 36.54 -3.66 -11.23
N TRP A 445 36.72 -4.45 -10.18
CA TRP A 445 36.86 -5.90 -10.30
C TRP A 445 35.51 -6.58 -10.17
N ALA A 446 35.22 -7.49 -11.09
CA ALA A 446 34.09 -8.42 -11.08
C ALA A 446 34.63 -9.86 -11.12
N GLY A 447 33.79 -10.85 -10.84
CA GLY A 447 34.20 -12.26 -10.78
C GLY A 447 35.04 -12.59 -9.53
N SER A 448 35.98 -13.53 -9.67
CA SER A 448 36.83 -14.00 -8.56
C SER A 448 38.29 -13.57 -8.73
N SER A 449 38.95 -13.24 -7.62
CA SER A 449 40.39 -13.00 -7.55
C SER A 449 41.25 -14.27 -7.49
N ASP A 450 40.64 -15.46 -7.45
CA ASP A 450 41.30 -16.75 -7.20
C ASP A 450 42.10 -16.78 -5.87
N GLY A 451 41.55 -16.14 -4.82
CA GLY A 451 42.14 -16.05 -3.49
C GLY A 451 42.77 -14.68 -3.19
N TRP A 452 43.58 -14.60 -2.13
CA TRP A 452 44.18 -13.34 -1.67
C TRP A 452 45.30 -12.86 -2.60
N VAL A 453 45.17 -11.63 -3.10
CA VAL A 453 46.12 -10.97 -4.00
C VAL A 453 46.60 -9.63 -3.42
N PRO A 454 47.87 -9.25 -3.63
CA PRO A 454 48.34 -7.92 -3.25
C PRO A 454 47.78 -6.88 -4.22
N VAL A 455 47.24 -5.81 -3.65
CA VAL A 455 46.67 -4.69 -4.39
C VAL A 455 47.46 -3.42 -4.08
N GLU A 456 47.78 -2.64 -5.11
CA GLU A 456 48.53 -1.38 -4.96
C GLU A 456 47.92 -0.26 -5.83
N PHE A 457 47.88 0.96 -5.30
CA PHE A 457 47.45 2.18 -5.99
C PHE A 457 48.49 3.30 -5.82
N ASP A 458 48.70 4.08 -6.87
CA ASP A 458 49.53 5.30 -6.83
C ASP A 458 48.68 6.51 -6.42
N LEU A 459 49.01 7.13 -5.28
CA LEU A 459 48.30 8.29 -4.77
C LEU A 459 48.99 9.62 -5.11
N SER A 460 50.00 9.63 -5.99
CA SER A 460 50.83 10.81 -6.28
C SER A 460 50.04 12.01 -6.81
N ASN A 461 48.86 11.78 -7.43
CA ASN A 461 47.97 12.83 -7.91
C ASN A 461 47.12 13.47 -6.80
N TYR A 462 47.06 12.87 -5.61
CA TYR A 462 46.19 13.26 -4.50
C TYR A 462 46.97 13.86 -3.33
N LYS A 463 48.08 14.55 -3.59
CA LYS A 463 48.87 15.24 -2.56
C LYS A 463 48.12 16.49 -2.04
N SER A 464 47.16 16.28 -1.16
CA SER A 464 46.41 17.33 -0.46
C SER A 464 46.71 17.31 1.05
N SER A 465 46.21 18.31 1.79
CA SER A 465 46.29 18.35 3.26
C SER A 465 45.42 17.29 3.96
N GLY A 466 44.68 16.48 3.20
CA GLY A 466 43.80 15.45 3.73
C GLY A 466 43.18 14.61 2.60
N VAL A 467 43.44 13.31 2.65
CA VAL A 467 42.89 12.30 1.73
C VAL A 467 42.14 11.25 2.53
N MET A 468 41.00 10.82 2.01
CA MET A 468 40.27 9.66 2.49
C MET A 468 40.18 8.62 1.38
N ILE A 469 40.29 7.35 1.75
CA ILE A 469 40.06 6.22 0.86
C ILE A 469 38.73 5.58 1.26
N ARG A 470 37.95 5.14 0.28
CA ARG A 470 36.84 4.21 0.52
C ARG A 470 37.03 2.96 -0.33
N PHE A 471 36.89 1.82 0.33
CA PHE A 471 36.71 0.53 -0.34
C PHE A 471 35.23 0.38 -0.61
N ALA A 472 34.86 0.01 -1.82
CA ALA A 472 33.47 -0.04 -2.24
C ALA A 472 33.14 -1.41 -2.83
N PHE A 473 31.93 -1.87 -2.51
CA PHE A 473 31.32 -3.09 -3.01
C PHE A 473 29.90 -2.74 -3.45
N ALA A 474 29.45 -3.23 -4.60
CA ALA A 474 28.06 -3.13 -5.02
C ALA A 474 27.59 -4.43 -5.68
N SER A 475 26.34 -4.80 -5.42
CA SER A 475 25.65 -5.91 -6.07
C SER A 475 24.45 -5.45 -6.90
N ASP A 476 24.19 -6.18 -7.97
CA ASP A 476 23.04 -6.03 -8.85
C ASP A 476 21.74 -6.55 -8.19
N GLN A 477 20.56 -6.35 -8.80
CA GLN A 477 19.28 -6.82 -8.22
C GLN A 477 18.95 -8.28 -8.54
N GLY A 478 19.85 -9.02 -9.21
CA GLY A 478 19.49 -10.23 -9.94
C GLY A 478 20.24 -11.49 -9.51
N TYR A 479 21.49 -11.40 -9.05
CA TYR A 479 22.31 -12.58 -8.79
C TYR A 479 23.29 -12.41 -7.62
N SER A 480 23.12 -13.21 -6.56
CA SER A 480 23.98 -13.13 -5.38
C SER A 480 24.26 -14.49 -4.73
N THR A 481 24.71 -14.48 -3.47
CA THR A 481 25.04 -15.69 -2.70
C THR A 481 23.85 -16.65 -2.56
N ALA A 482 22.62 -16.13 -2.59
CA ALA A 482 21.41 -16.95 -2.57
C ALA A 482 21.33 -17.89 -3.80
N ASP A 483 21.82 -17.42 -4.95
CA ASP A 483 21.84 -18.14 -6.21
C ASP A 483 23.12 -18.98 -6.37
N ASP A 484 24.26 -18.43 -5.97
CA ASP A 484 25.56 -19.10 -5.98
C ASP A 484 26.32 -18.88 -4.65
N PRO A 485 26.35 -19.89 -3.75
CA PRO A 485 27.06 -19.81 -2.47
C PRO A 485 28.58 -19.64 -2.56
N SER A 486 29.18 -19.67 -3.77
CA SER A 486 30.59 -19.36 -3.96
C SER A 486 30.88 -17.85 -4.03
N LEU A 487 29.84 -17.02 -4.21
CA LEU A 487 29.94 -15.57 -4.17
C LEU A 487 29.98 -15.14 -2.70
N THR A 488 31.16 -14.73 -2.24
CA THR A 488 31.42 -14.41 -0.82
C THR A 488 31.63 -12.93 -0.56
N GLY A 489 31.62 -12.09 -1.59
CA GLY A 489 31.75 -10.63 -1.44
C GLY A 489 33.21 -10.17 -1.47
N PHE A 490 33.55 -9.18 -0.64
CA PHE A 490 34.86 -8.51 -0.68
C PHE A 490 35.59 -8.57 0.67
N LEU A 491 36.82 -9.07 0.67
CA LEU A 491 37.70 -9.08 1.83
C LEU A 491 38.93 -8.20 1.61
N VAL A 492 39.29 -7.46 2.65
CA VAL A 492 40.41 -6.52 2.68
C VAL A 492 41.20 -6.70 3.97
N ASP A 493 42.52 -6.78 3.86
CA ASP A 493 43.43 -6.89 5.00
C ASP A 493 44.75 -6.15 4.73
N ASN A 494 45.54 -5.88 5.78
CA ASN A 494 46.83 -5.22 5.73
C ASN A 494 46.80 -3.90 4.93
N ILE A 495 45.78 -3.08 5.20
CA ILE A 495 45.58 -1.79 4.57
C ILE A 495 46.67 -0.84 5.04
N GLU A 496 47.50 -0.35 4.12
CA GLU A 496 48.59 0.57 4.40
C GLU A 496 48.57 1.76 3.43
N ILE A 497 48.60 2.97 3.97
CA ILE A 497 48.94 4.19 3.21
C ILE A 497 50.33 4.61 3.65
N SER A 498 51.25 4.76 2.70
CA SER A 498 52.65 5.13 2.98
C SER A 498 53.08 6.33 2.14
N ASP A 499 54.11 7.04 2.59
CA ASP A 499 54.72 8.17 1.86
C ASP A 499 55.86 7.74 0.90
N GLY A 500 56.09 6.42 0.77
CA GLY A 500 57.22 5.80 0.09
C GLY A 500 58.36 5.36 1.00
N SER A 501 58.40 5.84 2.24
CA SER A 501 59.45 5.57 3.23
C SER A 501 58.93 5.16 4.61
N SER A 502 57.75 5.66 4.98
CA SER A 502 57.07 5.43 6.25
C SER A 502 55.59 5.16 6.04
N ILE A 503 55.00 4.38 6.95
CA ILE A 503 53.56 4.07 6.97
C ILE A 503 52.85 5.20 7.72
N LEU A 504 51.87 5.82 7.05
CA LEU A 504 51.04 6.91 7.58
C LEU A 504 49.73 6.41 8.18
N LEU A 505 49.19 5.31 7.65
CA LEU A 505 48.01 4.60 8.15
C LEU A 505 48.23 3.10 7.97
N SER A 506 47.88 2.29 8.96
CA SER A 506 47.87 0.83 8.88
C SER A 506 46.63 0.26 9.57
N ASN A 507 45.96 -0.72 8.95
CA ASN A 507 44.91 -1.52 9.59
C ASN A 507 45.02 -2.98 9.12
N THR A 508 45.13 -3.91 10.07
CA THR A 508 45.30 -5.35 9.82
C THR A 508 44.03 -6.14 10.08
N GLY A 509 42.85 -5.50 10.04
CA GLY A 509 41.58 -6.17 10.33
C GLY A 509 41.34 -6.56 11.80
N GLU A 510 42.31 -6.44 12.70
CA GLU A 510 42.15 -6.88 14.10
C GLU A 510 41.32 -5.92 14.97
N GLU A 511 41.32 -4.62 14.65
CA GLU A 511 40.53 -3.60 15.33
C GLU A 511 40.04 -2.56 14.33
N ALA A 512 38.88 -1.96 14.61
CA ALA A 512 38.23 -1.04 13.67
C ALA A 512 38.85 0.38 13.64
N GLU A 513 39.90 0.65 14.42
CA GLU A 513 40.38 2.00 14.76
C GLU A 513 40.30 3.03 13.60
N GLY A 514 39.30 3.92 13.67
CA GLY A 514 39.11 5.03 12.73
C GLY A 514 38.49 4.68 11.38
N PHE A 515 38.27 3.40 11.09
CA PHE A 515 37.58 2.93 9.89
C PHE A 515 36.06 2.90 10.14
N VAL A 516 35.28 3.34 9.16
CA VAL A 516 33.83 3.48 9.30
C VAL A 516 33.13 2.75 8.16
N PRO A 517 32.39 1.66 8.43
CA PRO A 517 31.58 1.00 7.43
C PRO A 517 30.26 1.77 7.19
N LYS A 518 29.73 1.73 5.97
CA LYS A 518 28.40 2.23 5.62
C LYS A 518 27.76 1.30 4.58
N GLY A 519 26.46 1.04 4.72
CA GLY A 519 25.66 0.30 3.74
C GLY A 519 24.53 1.16 3.20
N PHE A 520 24.09 0.83 2.00
CA PHE A 520 22.95 1.40 1.27
C PHE A 520 22.22 0.26 0.58
N SER A 521 20.89 0.33 0.52
CA SER A 521 20.05 -0.59 -0.25
C SER A 521 19.54 0.13 -1.50
N GLY A 522 19.51 -0.57 -2.63
CA GLY A 522 19.02 -0.05 -3.90
C GLY A 522 17.49 -0.10 -4.02
N THR A 523 16.82 -0.74 -3.07
CA THR A 523 15.36 -0.76 -2.96
C THR A 523 14.87 0.57 -2.37
N VAL A 524 14.89 1.62 -3.18
CA VAL A 524 14.24 2.89 -2.84
C VAL A 524 12.79 2.82 -3.32
N ASP A 525 11.90 2.48 -2.40
CA ASP A 525 10.47 2.48 -2.65
C ASP A 525 9.88 3.85 -2.29
N GLU A 526 8.70 4.16 -2.82
CA GLU A 526 7.89 5.27 -2.31
C GLU A 526 7.52 4.98 -0.85
N VAL A 527 7.78 5.94 0.04
CA VAL A 527 7.67 5.77 1.49
C VAL A 527 6.68 6.73 2.12
N ASP A 528 5.88 6.21 3.04
CA ASP A 528 4.84 6.99 3.73
C ASP A 528 5.38 7.77 4.95
N TRP A 529 6.61 7.44 5.40
CA TRP A 529 7.26 8.07 6.56
C TRP A 529 8.02 9.37 6.23
N ILE A 530 8.10 9.73 4.94
CA ILE A 530 8.54 11.06 4.50
C ILE A 530 7.35 11.73 3.81
N SER A 531 7.03 12.95 4.23
CA SER A 531 6.09 13.80 3.51
C SER A 531 6.73 15.13 3.14
N ALA A 532 6.27 15.75 2.08
CA ALA A 532 6.78 17.03 1.62
C ALA A 532 5.66 17.99 1.26
N GLN A 533 5.81 19.26 1.65
CA GLN A 533 4.89 20.32 1.32
C GLN A 533 5.54 21.30 0.34
N GLY A 534 4.79 21.75 -0.67
CA GLY A 534 5.26 22.70 -1.68
C GLY A 534 6.12 22.09 -2.78
N VAL A 535 6.18 20.76 -2.88
CA VAL A 535 7.05 20.00 -3.80
C VAL A 535 6.55 19.90 -5.24
N ASN A 536 5.34 20.37 -5.52
CA ASN A 536 4.76 20.29 -6.85
C ASN A 536 4.18 21.64 -7.27
N GLY A 537 4.25 21.96 -8.55
CA GLY A 537 3.55 23.09 -9.16
C GLY A 537 4.40 23.90 -10.11
N VAL A 538 4.12 25.19 -10.16
CA VAL A 538 4.69 26.12 -11.15
C VAL A 538 5.50 27.23 -10.47
N LEU A 539 6.68 27.54 -11.02
CA LEU A 539 7.53 28.66 -10.63
C LEU A 539 7.77 29.59 -11.82
N TYR A 540 7.41 30.86 -11.68
CA TYR A 540 7.74 31.87 -12.69
C TYR A 540 9.22 32.28 -12.62
N PRO A 541 9.78 32.87 -13.70
CA PRO A 541 11.17 33.32 -13.71
C PRO A 541 11.55 34.17 -12.48
N GLY A 542 12.55 33.72 -11.72
CA GLY A 542 13.06 34.40 -10.53
C GLY A 542 12.25 34.17 -9.24
N GLU A 543 11.19 33.36 -9.28
CA GLU A 543 10.48 32.95 -8.06
C GLU A 543 11.21 31.83 -7.32
N SER A 544 11.02 31.82 -6.01
CA SER A 544 11.50 30.77 -5.11
C SER A 544 10.33 30.20 -4.32
N ARG A 545 10.42 28.92 -3.98
CA ARG A 545 9.47 28.21 -3.13
C ARG A 545 10.21 27.37 -2.11
N ASP A 546 9.76 27.47 -0.87
CA ASP A 546 10.22 26.62 0.22
C ASP A 546 9.45 25.30 0.17
N VAL A 547 10.21 24.22 0.18
CA VAL A 547 9.77 22.84 0.30
C VAL A 547 10.04 22.40 1.73
N ILE A 548 8.98 22.04 2.45
CA ILE A 548 9.09 21.57 3.84
C ILE A 548 8.99 20.05 3.83
N LEU A 549 10.08 19.39 4.20
CA LEU A 549 10.15 17.94 4.33
C LEU A 549 9.88 17.57 5.76
N THR A 550 9.08 16.53 5.99
CA THR A 550 8.76 16.02 7.33
C THR A 550 9.02 14.53 7.35
N VAL A 551 9.91 14.10 8.24
CA VAL A 551 10.20 12.70 8.54
C VAL A 551 9.44 12.32 9.80
N ASP A 552 8.67 11.24 9.71
CA ASP A 552 7.91 10.64 10.79
C ASP A 552 8.51 9.27 11.16
N SER A 553 9.20 9.19 12.29
CA SER A 553 9.91 7.98 12.69
C SER A 553 9.09 7.01 13.55
N ARG A 554 7.79 7.26 13.73
CA ARG A 554 6.93 6.50 14.65
C ARG A 554 6.73 5.03 14.29
N GLU A 555 6.92 4.67 13.01
CA GLU A 555 6.83 3.28 12.54
C GLU A 555 8.18 2.75 12.05
N LEU A 556 9.26 3.47 12.35
CA LEU A 556 10.61 3.12 11.94
C LEU A 556 11.38 2.48 13.09
N GLU A 557 12.23 1.54 12.74
CA GLU A 557 13.21 0.99 13.67
C GLU A 557 14.41 1.94 13.78
N ALA A 558 15.19 1.79 14.85
CA ALA A 558 16.49 2.43 14.90
C ALA A 558 17.40 1.91 13.76
N GLY A 559 18.23 2.79 13.22
CA GLY A 559 19.08 2.47 12.08
C GLY A 559 19.43 3.69 11.23
N SER A 560 20.13 3.43 10.13
CA SER A 560 20.39 4.44 9.11
C SER A 560 19.40 4.27 7.97
N TYR A 561 18.89 5.39 7.47
CA TYR A 561 17.99 5.42 6.33
C TYR A 561 18.54 6.39 5.30
N THR A 562 18.39 6.05 4.02
CA THR A 562 18.51 7.02 2.94
C THR A 562 17.17 7.24 2.29
N GLY A 563 16.92 8.49 1.94
CA GLY A 563 15.81 8.89 1.11
C GLY A 563 16.25 9.81 -0.02
N GLN A 564 15.36 10.02 -0.96
CA GLN A 564 15.55 10.98 -2.04
C GLN A 564 14.21 11.62 -2.38
N ILE A 565 14.21 12.94 -2.53
CA ILE A 565 13.13 13.65 -3.22
C ILE A 565 13.58 13.86 -4.65
N GLN A 566 12.94 13.18 -5.59
CA GLN A 566 13.17 13.34 -7.01
C GLN A 566 12.16 14.33 -7.56
N VAL A 567 12.61 15.50 -7.95
CA VAL A 567 11.81 16.59 -8.52
C VAL A 567 11.85 16.46 -10.04
N LEU A 568 10.75 16.02 -10.66
CA LEU A 568 10.60 15.94 -12.11
C LEU A 568 10.17 17.28 -12.67
N LEU A 569 10.85 17.75 -13.72
CA LEU A 569 10.73 19.11 -14.26
C LEU A 569 10.47 19.07 -15.76
N ASN A 570 9.88 20.15 -16.30
CA ASN A 570 9.87 20.45 -17.72
C ASN A 570 11.26 20.92 -18.26
N ASP A 571 12.35 20.22 -17.94
CA ASP A 571 13.74 20.54 -18.36
C ASP A 571 14.21 19.63 -19.49
N SER A 572 14.58 20.23 -20.62
CA SER A 572 15.05 19.52 -21.82
C SER A 572 16.45 18.91 -21.72
N LEU A 573 17.22 19.23 -20.67
CA LEU A 573 18.55 18.65 -20.45
C LEU A 573 18.53 17.56 -19.38
N ASN A 574 17.76 17.75 -18.32
CA ASN A 574 17.74 16.90 -17.14
C ASN A 574 16.34 16.88 -16.55
N PHE A 575 15.54 15.87 -16.92
CA PHE A 575 14.11 15.77 -16.57
C PHE A 575 13.83 15.63 -15.07
N TYR A 576 14.84 15.39 -14.23
CA TYR A 576 14.69 15.40 -12.79
C TYR A 576 15.89 16.05 -12.07
N ARG A 577 15.67 16.44 -10.81
CA ARG A 577 16.69 16.82 -9.83
C ARG A 577 16.44 16.06 -8.55
N SER A 578 17.50 15.65 -7.87
CA SER A 578 17.39 14.89 -6.63
C SER A 578 17.87 15.71 -5.44
N VAL A 579 17.16 15.61 -4.33
CA VAL A 579 17.65 15.99 -3.01
C VAL A 579 17.78 14.74 -2.18
N ASN A 580 19.00 14.44 -1.72
CA ASN A 580 19.26 13.30 -0.87
C ASN A 580 18.83 13.58 0.57
N LEU A 581 18.40 12.53 1.27
CA LEU A 581 18.06 12.56 2.68
C LEU A 581 18.84 11.45 3.37
N VAL A 582 19.53 11.80 4.44
CA VAL A 582 20.25 10.87 5.31
C VAL A 582 19.66 10.98 6.71
N ILE A 583 19.21 9.87 7.27
CA ILE A 583 18.55 9.85 8.56
C ILE A 583 19.24 8.83 9.44
N ASN A 584 19.71 9.29 10.59
CA ASN A 584 20.26 8.42 11.63
C ASN A 584 19.24 8.40 12.77
N LEU A 585 18.58 7.26 12.94
CA LEU A 585 17.60 7.00 14.01
C LEU A 585 18.24 6.21 15.13
N THR A 586 18.16 6.73 16.36
CA THR A 586 18.59 6.03 17.56
C THR A 586 17.40 5.58 18.40
N GLU A 587 17.56 4.47 19.12
CA GLU A 587 16.60 4.07 20.14
C GLU A 587 16.51 5.12 21.26
N PRO A 588 15.30 5.40 21.78
CA PRO A 588 15.12 6.28 22.93
C PRO A 588 15.72 5.67 24.22
N PRO A 589 16.07 6.49 25.23
CA PRO A 589 16.56 5.95 26.50
C PRO A 589 15.53 5.07 27.22
N HIS A 590 14.25 5.46 27.18
CA HIS A 590 13.11 4.78 27.83
C HIS A 590 11.91 4.91 26.88
N ASP A 591 11.28 3.80 26.48
CA ASP A 591 10.08 3.81 25.63
C ASP A 591 9.28 2.52 25.78
N ILE A 592 8.02 2.62 26.23
CA ILE A 592 7.12 1.48 26.43
C ILE A 592 5.97 1.50 25.44
N PHE A 593 5.98 0.48 24.60
CA PHE A 593 5.01 0.28 23.55
C PHE A 593 3.93 -0.74 23.96
N VAL A 594 2.66 -0.42 23.74
CA VAL A 594 1.57 -1.42 23.79
C VAL A 594 1.34 -1.99 22.39
N GLU A 595 1.88 -3.18 22.16
CA GLU A 595 1.97 -3.78 20.83
C GLU A 595 0.64 -4.31 20.29
N SER A 596 -0.15 -4.95 21.14
CA SER A 596 -1.41 -5.54 20.71
C SER A 596 -2.40 -5.67 21.85
N LEU A 597 -3.70 -5.54 21.52
CA LEU A 597 -4.82 -5.79 22.41
C LEU A 597 -5.59 -7.02 21.91
N SER A 598 -5.49 -8.11 22.66
CA SER A 598 -6.09 -9.41 22.35
C SER A 598 -7.47 -9.55 23.02
N LEU A 599 -8.50 -9.74 22.19
CA LEU A 599 -9.89 -10.00 22.57
C LEU A 599 -10.39 -11.23 21.81
N PRO A 600 -11.46 -11.93 22.28
CA PRO A 600 -11.92 -13.16 21.65
C PRO A 600 -12.49 -12.97 20.23
N GLY A 601 -12.88 -11.75 19.88
CA GLY A 601 -13.38 -11.36 18.56
C GLY A 601 -14.00 -9.96 18.57
N SER A 602 -14.32 -9.44 17.40
CA SER A 602 -14.91 -8.11 17.21
C SER A 602 -16.45 -8.08 17.36
N ALA A 603 -17.11 -9.24 17.34
CA ALA A 603 -18.54 -9.40 17.54
C ALA A 603 -18.87 -10.60 18.43
N LEU A 604 -19.40 -10.32 19.62
CA LEU A 604 -19.64 -11.31 20.68
C LEU A 604 -21.09 -11.24 21.18
N SER A 605 -21.52 -12.31 21.86
CA SER A 605 -22.84 -12.38 22.47
C SER A 605 -22.82 -11.81 23.90
N ILE A 606 -23.95 -11.33 24.39
CA ILE A 606 -24.17 -11.19 25.83
C ILE A 606 -23.93 -12.53 26.52
N LEU A 607 -23.58 -12.48 27.82
CA LEU A 607 -23.26 -13.63 28.66
C LEU A 607 -22.01 -14.41 28.23
N PHE A 608 -21.28 -13.95 27.20
CA PHE A 608 -20.00 -14.50 26.78
C PHE A 608 -18.86 -13.83 27.56
N PRO A 609 -18.07 -14.57 28.37
CA PRO A 609 -16.90 -13.99 29.04
C PRO A 609 -15.87 -13.49 28.02
N ILE A 610 -15.56 -12.21 28.08
CA ILE A 610 -14.53 -11.56 27.26
C ILE A 610 -13.21 -11.63 28.02
N GLU A 611 -12.34 -12.53 27.58
CA GLU A 611 -10.94 -12.60 28.04
C GLU A 611 -10.14 -11.44 27.41
N ILE A 612 -9.37 -10.72 28.22
CA ILE A 612 -8.65 -9.52 27.78
C ILE A 612 -7.15 -9.73 28.05
N GLY A 613 -6.35 -9.58 27.00
CA GLY A 613 -4.89 -9.62 27.11
C GLY A 613 -4.26 -8.51 26.28
N THR A 614 -3.04 -8.13 26.62
CA THR A 614 -2.23 -7.20 25.85
C THR A 614 -0.78 -7.67 25.80
N VAL A 615 -0.04 -7.26 24.79
CA VAL A 615 1.42 -7.36 24.76
C VAL A 615 2.00 -5.97 25.01
N VAL A 616 2.97 -5.89 25.92
CA VAL A 616 3.71 -4.66 26.22
C VAL A 616 5.19 -4.94 25.94
N SER A 617 5.84 -4.04 25.22
CA SER A 617 7.20 -4.17 24.72
C SER A 617 8.04 -2.97 25.14
N ASN A 618 9.32 -3.18 25.43
CA ASN A 618 10.27 -2.10 25.74
C ASN A 618 11.19 -1.87 24.54
N ILE A 619 11.01 -0.73 23.88
CA ILE A 619 11.81 -0.32 22.71
C ILE A 619 12.89 0.71 23.07
N GLY A 620 13.00 1.07 24.36
CA GLY A 620 14.06 1.91 24.88
C GLY A 620 15.32 1.15 25.29
N GLN A 621 16.40 1.89 25.53
CA GLN A 621 17.71 1.35 25.91
C GLN A 621 17.82 0.92 27.37
N ASN A 622 16.92 1.36 28.24
CA ASN A 622 16.94 1.09 29.68
C ASN A 622 15.89 0.07 30.09
N THR A 623 16.15 -0.65 31.19
CA THR A 623 15.16 -1.58 31.78
C THR A 623 14.10 -0.79 32.53
N GLU A 624 12.82 -1.04 32.21
CA GLU A 624 11.70 -0.50 32.97
C GLU A 624 11.30 -1.44 34.09
N THR A 625 10.90 -0.87 35.24
CA THR A 625 10.55 -1.62 36.45
C THR A 625 9.32 -1.06 37.13
N ASP A 626 8.60 -1.91 37.86
CA ASP A 626 7.42 -1.53 38.67
C ASP A 626 6.32 -0.81 37.87
N MET A 627 6.10 -1.22 36.62
CA MET A 627 5.11 -0.61 35.72
C MET A 627 3.71 -1.13 35.99
N ASN A 628 2.72 -0.25 35.88
CA ASN A 628 1.31 -0.63 35.92
C ASN A 628 0.71 -0.50 34.52
N VAL A 629 0.05 -1.55 34.04
CA VAL A 629 -0.71 -1.53 32.78
C VAL A 629 -2.18 -1.52 33.13
N VAL A 630 -2.92 -0.59 32.56
CA VAL A 630 -4.34 -0.37 32.83
C VAL A 630 -5.14 -0.76 31.60
N CYS A 631 -6.16 -1.58 31.81
CA CYS A 631 -7.24 -1.78 30.83
C CYS A 631 -8.50 -1.16 31.40
N TYR A 632 -9.21 -0.36 30.60
CA TYR A 632 -10.58 0.04 30.91
C TYR A 632 -11.50 -0.14 29.71
N ALA A 633 -12.78 -0.39 29.99
CA ALA A 633 -13.79 -0.51 28.97
C ALA A 633 -14.88 0.54 29.16
N THR A 634 -15.31 1.13 28.05
CA THR A 634 -16.40 2.11 28.03
C THR A 634 -17.58 1.62 27.21
N LYS A 635 -18.78 2.06 27.58
CA LYS A 635 -20.02 1.86 26.82
C LYS A 635 -20.61 3.22 26.54
N ALA A 636 -20.76 3.58 25.26
CA ALA A 636 -21.18 4.92 24.83
C ALA A 636 -20.33 6.06 25.44
N GLY A 637 -19.02 5.83 25.61
CA GLY A 637 -18.07 6.79 26.18
C GLY A 637 -17.99 6.79 27.72
N GLU A 638 -18.88 6.09 28.41
CA GLU A 638 -18.87 6.02 29.89
C GLU A 638 -18.10 4.77 30.36
N PRO A 639 -17.09 4.91 31.24
CA PRO A 639 -16.33 3.78 31.76
C PRO A 639 -17.17 2.93 32.72
N PHE A 640 -17.14 1.62 32.55
CA PHE A 640 -17.86 0.67 33.43
C PHE A 640 -16.97 -0.48 33.94
N TYR A 641 -15.78 -0.65 33.37
CA TYR A 641 -14.78 -1.62 33.79
C TYR A 641 -13.41 -0.97 33.79
N ALA A 642 -12.59 -1.29 34.80
CA ALA A 642 -11.18 -0.98 34.83
C ALA A 642 -10.45 -2.06 35.64
N ASP A 643 -9.31 -2.50 35.15
CA ASP A 643 -8.41 -3.41 35.83
C ASP A 643 -6.97 -2.98 35.59
N THR A 644 -6.11 -3.24 36.57
CA THR A 644 -4.70 -2.86 36.53
C THR A 644 -3.86 -4.07 36.87
N SER A 645 -2.86 -4.32 36.06
CA SER A 645 -1.88 -5.39 36.26
C SER A 645 -0.49 -4.77 36.38
N THR A 646 0.36 -5.34 37.23
CA THR A 646 1.71 -4.80 37.50
C THR A 646 2.76 -5.70 36.88
N LEU A 647 3.67 -5.11 36.11
CA LEU A 647 4.87 -5.74 35.59
C LEU A 647 6.07 -5.37 36.46
N ALA A 648 6.79 -6.38 36.93
CA ALA A 648 7.95 -6.17 37.81
C ALA A 648 9.13 -5.54 37.06
N SER A 649 9.42 -6.04 35.86
CA SER A 649 10.47 -5.51 35.00
C SER A 649 10.32 -5.97 33.56
N ILE A 650 10.77 -5.16 32.61
CA ILE A 650 10.93 -5.51 31.19
C ILE A 650 12.27 -4.97 30.68
N ALA A 651 13.13 -5.86 30.17
CA ALA A 651 14.43 -5.44 29.65
C ALA A 651 14.30 -4.83 28.24
N PRO A 652 15.29 -4.05 27.77
CA PRO A 652 15.33 -3.57 26.39
C PRO A 652 15.13 -4.69 25.37
N GLY A 653 14.24 -4.48 24.40
CA GLY A 653 13.90 -5.45 23.35
C GLY A 653 13.04 -6.64 23.80
N GLU A 654 12.60 -6.68 25.05
CA GLU A 654 11.68 -7.73 25.53
C GLU A 654 10.21 -7.32 25.39
N SER A 655 9.36 -8.33 25.23
CA SER A 655 7.90 -8.21 25.24
C SER A 655 7.30 -9.10 26.32
N GLN A 656 6.26 -8.63 27.00
CA GLN A 656 5.52 -9.40 28.00
C GLN A 656 4.01 -9.37 27.75
N VAL A 657 3.38 -10.54 27.97
CA VAL A 657 1.94 -10.68 27.92
C VAL A 657 1.34 -10.28 29.27
N VAL A 658 0.39 -9.36 29.24
CA VAL A 658 -0.38 -8.93 30.41
C VAL A 658 -1.83 -9.34 30.21
N THR A 659 -2.42 -9.99 31.21
CA THR A 659 -3.85 -10.34 31.20
C THR A 659 -4.61 -9.55 32.25
N PHE A 660 -5.87 -9.29 31.95
CA PHE A 660 -6.80 -8.60 32.85
C PHE A 660 -7.97 -9.50 33.22
N LYS A 661 -8.72 -9.14 34.25
CA LYS A 661 -9.93 -9.88 34.64
C LYS A 661 -10.96 -9.89 33.49
N PRO A 662 -11.56 -11.04 33.16
CA PRO A 662 -12.56 -11.09 32.10
C PRO A 662 -13.82 -10.28 32.46
N ILE A 663 -14.57 -9.85 31.45
CA ILE A 663 -15.87 -9.20 31.63
C ILE A 663 -16.99 -10.01 30.98
N THR A 664 -18.14 -10.10 31.64
CA THR A 664 -19.34 -10.74 31.08
C THR A 664 -20.38 -9.65 30.80
N PRO A 665 -20.62 -9.29 29.52
CA PRO A 665 -21.59 -8.25 29.20
C PRO A 665 -23.03 -8.77 29.35
N MET A 666 -23.84 -8.02 30.09
CA MET A 666 -25.26 -8.34 30.35
C MET A 666 -26.22 -7.59 29.43
N GLU A 667 -25.72 -6.70 28.58
CA GLU A 667 -26.52 -5.86 27.71
C GLU A 667 -25.87 -5.77 26.34
N THR A 668 -26.69 -5.61 25.30
CA THR A 668 -26.20 -5.32 23.96
C THR A 668 -25.64 -3.90 23.89
N GLY A 669 -24.75 -3.67 22.93
CA GLY A 669 -24.15 -2.38 22.67
C GLY A 669 -22.76 -2.50 22.07
N VAL A 670 -22.11 -1.35 21.94
CA VAL A 670 -20.73 -1.23 21.48
C VAL A 670 -19.85 -0.95 22.71
N LEU A 671 -18.82 -1.77 22.90
CA LEU A 671 -17.86 -1.65 23.98
C LEU A 671 -16.51 -1.25 23.38
N ASP A 672 -15.90 -0.21 23.93
CA ASP A 672 -14.54 0.19 23.58
C ASP A 672 -13.60 -0.24 24.70
N PHE A 673 -12.60 -1.04 24.37
CA PHE A 673 -11.51 -1.43 25.27
C PHE A 673 -10.28 -0.57 24.97
N ILE A 674 -9.69 0.00 26.02
CA ILE A 674 -8.53 0.87 25.91
C ILE A 674 -7.49 0.37 26.91
N VAL A 675 -6.27 0.16 26.43
CA VAL A 675 -5.13 -0.31 27.22
C VAL A 675 -3.98 0.67 27.10
N TYR A 676 -3.36 1.00 28.23
CA TYR A 676 -2.19 1.88 28.30
C TYR A 676 -1.38 1.63 29.58
N PRO A 677 -0.05 1.86 29.56
CA PRO A 677 0.79 1.89 30.74
C PRO A 677 0.51 3.18 31.56
N LEU A 678 0.63 3.09 32.88
CA LEU A 678 0.36 4.18 33.82
C LEU A 678 1.66 4.64 34.49
N ASP A 679 1.74 5.95 34.77
CA ASP A 679 2.82 6.60 35.52
C ASP A 679 4.21 6.48 34.85
N LEU A 680 4.26 6.49 33.51
CA LEU A 680 5.48 6.52 32.73
C LEU A 680 6.15 7.90 32.75
N THR A 681 6.94 8.22 33.78
CA THR A 681 7.52 9.56 33.94
C THR A 681 8.75 9.84 33.08
N GLU A 682 9.42 8.81 32.58
CA GLU A 682 10.69 8.91 31.83
C GLU A 682 10.57 8.44 30.37
N ASP A 683 9.38 7.98 29.98
CA ASP A 683 9.04 7.50 28.67
C ASP A 683 9.14 8.62 27.61
N TYR A 684 9.74 8.28 26.47
CA TYR A 684 10.23 9.28 25.52
C TYR A 684 9.10 9.93 24.71
N ASN A 685 8.06 9.17 24.36
CA ASN A 685 6.92 9.60 23.55
C ASN A 685 5.68 8.77 23.93
N ASP A 686 4.47 9.25 23.63
CA ASP A 686 3.22 8.58 24.03
C ASP A 686 2.38 8.05 22.85
N TYR A 687 2.94 8.05 21.62
CA TYR A 687 2.15 7.72 20.42
C TYR A 687 1.82 6.24 20.31
N ASN A 688 2.59 5.39 20.98
CA ASN A 688 2.52 3.93 20.91
C ASN A 688 2.02 3.30 22.25
N ASP A 689 1.88 4.11 23.31
CA ASP A 689 1.45 3.68 24.65
C ASP A 689 0.01 3.16 24.69
N THR A 690 -0.86 3.63 23.81
CA THR A 690 -2.31 3.41 23.96
C THR A 690 -2.89 2.68 22.78
N LEU A 691 -3.49 1.51 23.04
CA LEU A 691 -4.33 0.81 22.07
C LEU A 691 -5.80 0.89 22.42
N LYS A 692 -6.63 1.03 21.39
CA LYS A 692 -8.09 1.01 21.48
C LYS A 692 -8.67 0.00 20.49
N THR A 693 -9.51 -0.90 20.99
CA THR A 693 -10.26 -1.87 20.17
C THR A 693 -11.74 -1.81 20.51
N THR A 694 -12.60 -1.89 19.50
CA THR A 694 -14.06 -1.89 19.66
C THR A 694 -14.64 -3.29 19.46
N VAL A 695 -15.55 -3.68 20.34
CA VAL A 695 -16.31 -4.94 20.26
C VAL A 695 -17.80 -4.65 20.23
N VAL A 696 -18.50 -5.28 19.29
CA VAL A 696 -19.96 -5.25 19.24
C VAL A 696 -20.51 -6.41 20.06
N VAL A 697 -21.31 -6.11 21.07
CA VAL A 697 -22.03 -7.11 21.87
C VAL A 697 -23.50 -7.14 21.44
N GLY A 698 -23.93 -8.28 20.93
CA GLY A 698 -25.30 -8.55 20.54
C GLY A 698 -25.91 -9.72 21.30
N ASN A 699 -27.14 -10.11 20.94
CA ASN A 699 -27.73 -11.37 21.40
C ASN A 699 -27.28 -12.56 20.53
N MET A 700 -26.70 -12.29 19.36
CA MET A 700 -26.32 -13.33 18.41
C MET A 700 -25.04 -14.02 18.88
N VAL A 701 -25.14 -15.33 19.09
CA VAL A 701 -24.01 -16.21 19.35
C VAL A 701 -23.32 -16.51 18.02
N ASP A 702 -24.10 -16.97 17.04
CA ASP A 702 -23.60 -17.24 15.69
C ASP A 702 -24.73 -17.23 14.66
N ASP A 703 -24.50 -16.55 13.55
CA ASP A 703 -25.32 -16.56 12.33
C ASP A 703 -24.73 -17.52 11.26
N PHE A 704 -23.57 -18.14 11.54
CA PHE A 704 -22.83 -19.04 10.66
C PHE A 704 -22.32 -18.42 9.35
N GLU A 705 -22.43 -17.10 9.18
CA GLU A 705 -21.90 -16.39 8.02
C GLU A 705 -20.39 -16.18 8.11
N THR A 706 -19.87 -16.14 9.33
CA THR A 706 -18.44 -16.03 9.63
C THR A 706 -17.98 -17.23 10.43
N ALA A 707 -16.85 -17.83 10.05
CA ALA A 707 -16.30 -18.96 10.79
C ALA A 707 -15.83 -18.49 12.19
N LYS A 708 -16.52 -18.93 13.25
CA LYS A 708 -16.11 -18.70 14.64
C LYS A 708 -15.46 -19.97 15.22
N PRO A 709 -14.27 -19.88 15.86
CA PRO A 709 -13.57 -21.03 16.44
C PRO A 709 -14.23 -21.57 17.72
N PHE A 710 -15.38 -21.03 18.13
CA PHE A 710 -16.06 -21.36 19.39
C PHE A 710 -16.92 -22.62 19.34
N TRP A 711 -17.25 -23.11 18.14
CA TRP A 711 -18.07 -24.30 17.98
C TRP A 711 -17.23 -25.56 17.80
N ASP A 712 -17.54 -26.58 18.61
CA ASP A 712 -16.99 -27.91 18.49
C ASP A 712 -18.00 -28.84 17.80
N ALA A 713 -17.77 -29.07 16.51
CA ALA A 713 -18.58 -29.95 15.69
C ALA A 713 -18.00 -31.37 15.68
N THR A 714 -18.80 -32.36 16.08
CA THR A 714 -18.44 -33.78 15.99
C THR A 714 -19.56 -34.59 15.32
N GLY A 715 -19.20 -35.70 14.69
CA GLY A 715 -20.17 -36.66 14.16
C GLY A 715 -20.95 -36.21 12.91
N GLY A 716 -20.57 -35.11 12.25
CA GLY A 716 -21.09 -34.73 10.92
C GLY A 716 -21.48 -33.27 10.75
N TRP A 717 -21.63 -32.51 11.84
CA TRP A 717 -21.98 -31.08 11.76
C TRP A 717 -20.95 -30.28 10.96
N GLY A 718 -21.44 -29.33 10.16
CA GLY A 718 -20.62 -28.35 9.45
C GLY A 718 -21.49 -27.27 8.81
N THR A 719 -20.89 -26.18 8.34
CA THR A 719 -21.61 -25.11 7.65
C THR A 719 -21.71 -25.40 6.15
N THR A 720 -22.75 -24.88 5.49
CA THR A 720 -22.99 -25.11 4.05
C THR A 720 -23.79 -23.98 3.40
N ARG A 721 -23.56 -23.76 2.09
CA ARG A 721 -24.39 -22.91 1.21
C ARG A 721 -25.30 -23.72 0.26
N ILE A 722 -25.24 -25.05 0.34
CA ILE A 722 -25.98 -25.94 -0.58
C ILE A 722 -27.49 -25.85 -0.30
N PHE A 723 -27.84 -25.61 0.96
CA PHE A 723 -29.21 -25.47 1.42
C PHE A 723 -29.52 -24.01 1.77
N PRO A 724 -30.78 -23.58 1.67
CA PRO A 724 -31.16 -22.21 1.99
C PRO A 724 -30.90 -21.92 3.47
N ALA A 725 -30.11 -20.88 3.74
CA ALA A 725 -30.04 -20.25 5.05
C ALA A 725 -31.35 -19.52 5.37
N HIS A 726 -31.61 -19.23 6.65
CA HIS A 726 -32.70 -18.37 7.08
C HIS A 726 -32.41 -16.92 6.66
N GLU A 727 -31.18 -16.48 6.87
CA GLU A 727 -30.63 -15.19 6.50
C GLU A 727 -29.21 -15.39 5.96
N GLY A 728 -28.72 -14.52 5.08
CA GLY A 728 -27.38 -14.66 4.51
C GLY A 728 -27.23 -15.83 3.52
N TYR A 729 -26.06 -16.46 3.51
CA TYR A 729 -25.64 -17.48 2.54
C TYR A 729 -25.30 -18.83 3.18
N TRP A 730 -24.94 -18.89 4.46
CA TRP A 730 -24.44 -20.06 5.15
C TRP A 730 -25.38 -20.49 6.26
N THR A 731 -25.46 -21.80 6.50
CA THR A 731 -26.22 -22.37 7.61
C THR A 731 -25.50 -23.59 8.15
N ALA A 732 -25.65 -23.89 9.45
CA ALA A 732 -25.14 -25.12 10.03
C ALA A 732 -26.04 -26.30 9.64
N HIS A 733 -25.46 -27.32 9.01
CA HIS A 733 -26.15 -28.54 8.62
C HIS A 733 -25.53 -29.75 9.34
N VAL A 734 -26.38 -30.64 9.82
CA VAL A 734 -26.00 -31.82 10.59
C VAL A 734 -25.04 -32.79 9.87
N ASN A 735 -24.98 -32.71 8.54
CA ASN A 735 -24.08 -33.52 7.71
C ASN A 735 -23.29 -32.63 6.71
N GLY A 736 -22.96 -31.40 7.09
CA GLY A 736 -22.06 -30.52 6.33
C GLY A 736 -22.46 -30.29 4.86
N GLY A 737 -23.73 -30.04 4.59
CA GLY A 737 -24.27 -29.89 3.23
C GLY A 737 -24.59 -31.17 2.43
N VAL A 738 -24.35 -32.36 2.98
CA VAL A 738 -24.61 -33.63 2.27
C VAL A 738 -25.97 -34.22 2.64
N SER A 739 -26.86 -34.36 1.65
CA SER A 739 -28.16 -35.05 1.78
C SER A 739 -28.22 -36.31 0.89
N PRO A 740 -28.78 -37.44 1.38
CA PRO A 740 -29.39 -37.58 2.69
C PRO A 740 -28.34 -37.65 3.82
N TYR A 741 -28.72 -37.33 5.06
CA TYR A 741 -27.83 -37.52 6.22
C TYR A 741 -27.43 -39.00 6.42
N LEU A 742 -26.36 -39.26 7.17
CA LEU A 742 -25.86 -40.62 7.36
C LEU A 742 -26.78 -41.44 8.30
N PRO A 743 -26.87 -42.77 8.13
CA PRO A 743 -27.56 -43.63 9.08
C PRO A 743 -26.78 -43.76 10.40
N ASN A 744 -27.49 -43.95 11.52
CA ASN A 744 -26.92 -44.14 12.86
C ASN A 744 -26.02 -42.98 13.35
N MET A 745 -26.34 -41.75 12.97
CA MET A 745 -25.59 -40.57 13.41
C MET A 745 -25.79 -40.32 14.91
N ASN A 746 -24.74 -39.78 15.52
CA ASN A 746 -24.79 -39.12 16.82
C ASN A 746 -23.86 -37.90 16.73
N ALA A 747 -24.38 -36.83 16.16
CA ALA A 747 -23.63 -35.64 15.82
C ALA A 747 -23.89 -34.54 16.84
N THR A 748 -22.85 -33.85 17.32
CA THR A 748 -22.98 -32.73 18.27
C THR A 748 -22.34 -31.46 17.71
N LEU A 749 -22.99 -30.32 17.92
CA LEU A 749 -22.44 -28.99 17.73
C LEU A 749 -22.48 -28.27 19.08
N THR A 750 -21.32 -28.13 19.74
CA THR A 750 -21.22 -27.62 21.12
C THR A 750 -20.55 -26.25 21.16
N PHE A 751 -21.15 -25.29 21.85
CA PHE A 751 -20.51 -23.99 22.08
C PHE A 751 -19.52 -24.10 23.24
N LYS A 752 -18.22 -24.19 22.94
CA LYS A 752 -17.16 -24.51 23.91
C LYS A 752 -16.93 -23.46 25.00
N PRO A 753 -16.97 -22.14 24.70
CA PRO A 753 -16.69 -21.13 25.72
C PRO A 753 -17.69 -21.18 26.88
N GLY A 754 -18.94 -21.54 26.60
CA GLY A 754 -20.04 -21.50 27.56
C GLY A 754 -20.52 -20.07 27.84
N PHE A 755 -21.62 -19.96 28.56
CA PHE A 755 -22.20 -18.68 29.01
C PHE A 755 -22.07 -18.54 30.52
N ASP A 756 -21.71 -17.35 30.99
CA ASP A 756 -21.75 -16.99 32.41
C ASP A 756 -23.12 -16.40 32.74
N LEU A 757 -23.87 -17.10 33.60
CA LEU A 757 -25.25 -16.76 33.98
C LEU A 757 -25.33 -16.31 35.44
N SER A 758 -24.20 -16.03 36.09
CA SER A 758 -24.10 -15.70 37.52
C SER A 758 -25.00 -14.53 37.92
N LEU A 759 -25.22 -13.57 37.00
CA LEU A 759 -26.05 -12.38 37.19
C LEU A 759 -27.37 -12.41 36.40
N ALA A 760 -27.69 -13.53 35.75
CA ALA A 760 -28.86 -13.65 34.89
C ALA A 760 -30.04 -14.30 35.63
N ASP A 761 -31.21 -13.65 35.60
CA ASP A 761 -32.44 -14.17 36.22
C ASP A 761 -33.37 -14.90 35.24
N VAL A 762 -33.38 -14.47 33.98
CA VAL A 762 -34.28 -14.97 32.94
C VAL A 762 -33.48 -15.11 31.65
N VAL A 763 -33.44 -16.32 31.09
CA VAL A 763 -32.53 -16.65 30.00
C VAL A 763 -33.24 -17.52 28.99
N ALA A 764 -33.19 -17.09 27.74
CA ALA A 764 -33.75 -17.81 26.60
C ALA A 764 -32.68 -18.03 25.53
N LEU A 765 -32.52 -19.28 25.10
CA LEU A 765 -31.82 -19.59 23.85
C LEU A 765 -32.83 -19.56 22.73
N LYS A 766 -32.58 -18.75 21.70
CA LYS A 766 -33.35 -18.78 20.45
C LYS A 766 -32.48 -19.22 19.30
N TYR A 767 -33.10 -19.89 18.35
CA TYR A 767 -32.43 -20.34 17.14
C TYR A 767 -33.47 -20.57 16.05
N TRP A 768 -33.08 -20.37 14.80
CA TRP A 768 -33.87 -20.77 13.66
C TRP A 768 -33.52 -22.19 13.29
N VAL A 769 -34.55 -22.99 13.00
CA VAL A 769 -34.39 -24.38 12.59
C VAL A 769 -35.27 -24.71 11.40
N TRP A 770 -34.71 -25.49 10.49
CA TRP A 770 -35.41 -26.14 9.40
C TRP A 770 -35.05 -27.62 9.44
N TYR A 771 -36.03 -28.52 9.49
CA TYR A 771 -35.74 -29.94 9.71
C TYR A 771 -36.65 -30.87 8.92
N VAL A 772 -36.03 -31.87 8.30
CA VAL A 772 -36.68 -32.92 7.52
C VAL A 772 -36.06 -34.24 7.95
N THR A 773 -36.68 -34.90 8.92
CA THR A 773 -36.19 -36.12 9.57
C THR A 773 -37.28 -37.20 9.63
N GLU A 774 -36.91 -38.44 9.92
CA GLU A 774 -37.89 -39.51 10.15
C GLU A 774 -38.65 -39.27 11.46
N ALA A 775 -39.97 -39.11 11.34
CA ALA A 775 -40.84 -38.74 12.46
C ALA A 775 -40.80 -39.77 13.61
N GLY A 776 -40.35 -39.31 14.78
CA GLY A 776 -40.28 -40.08 16.02
C GLY A 776 -39.10 -41.05 16.11
N GLN A 777 -38.25 -41.12 15.09
CA GLN A 777 -37.08 -42.02 15.03
C GLN A 777 -35.78 -41.23 15.04
N ASP A 778 -35.71 -40.20 14.20
CA ASP A 778 -34.54 -39.34 14.07
C ASP A 778 -34.81 -38.02 14.79
N ILE A 779 -34.05 -37.77 15.85
CA ILE A 779 -34.35 -36.74 16.84
C ILE A 779 -33.20 -35.75 16.93
N PHE A 780 -33.58 -34.49 16.82
CA PHE A 780 -32.75 -33.34 17.15
C PHE A 780 -33.02 -32.90 18.58
N TYR A 781 -31.96 -32.68 19.35
CA TYR A 781 -32.01 -32.27 20.75
C TYR A 781 -31.27 -30.95 20.94
N VAL A 782 -31.83 -30.08 21.76
CA VAL A 782 -31.11 -28.98 22.40
C VAL A 782 -30.81 -29.41 23.82
N GLU A 783 -29.53 -29.41 24.18
CA GLU A 783 -29.05 -29.89 25.47
C GLU A 783 -28.22 -28.81 26.17
N ALA A 784 -28.32 -28.77 27.50
CA ALA A 784 -27.60 -27.84 28.36
C ALA A 784 -26.86 -28.58 29.48
N SER A 785 -25.72 -28.04 29.94
CA SER A 785 -24.87 -28.65 30.96
C SER A 785 -24.09 -27.60 31.75
N THR A 786 -23.96 -27.78 33.07
CA THR A 786 -23.15 -26.91 33.95
C THR A 786 -21.75 -27.47 34.23
N ASP A 787 -21.42 -28.64 33.71
CA ASP A 787 -20.11 -29.29 33.89
C ASP A 787 -19.49 -29.80 32.58
N SER A 788 -20.16 -29.56 31.44
CA SER A 788 -19.84 -30.05 30.09
C SER A 788 -19.87 -31.58 29.92
N VAL A 789 -20.23 -32.34 30.97
CA VAL A 789 -20.21 -33.80 31.00
C VAL A 789 -21.61 -34.39 31.10
N ASN A 790 -22.44 -33.83 31.99
CA ASN A 790 -23.81 -34.26 32.24
C ASN A 790 -24.78 -33.32 31.53
N TRP A 791 -25.49 -33.85 30.54
CA TRP A 791 -26.33 -33.07 29.63
C TRP A 791 -27.82 -33.32 29.86
N THR A 792 -28.58 -32.23 29.98
CA THR A 792 -30.04 -32.25 30.15
C THR A 792 -30.72 -31.77 28.88
N VAL A 793 -31.68 -32.54 28.37
CA VAL A 793 -32.48 -32.16 27.19
C VAL A 793 -33.45 -31.03 27.56
N LYS A 794 -33.42 -29.94 26.80
CA LYS A 794 -34.29 -28.77 26.98
C LYS A 794 -35.30 -28.58 25.85
N ASP A 795 -35.01 -29.07 24.65
CA ASP A 795 -35.94 -29.12 23.53
C ASP A 795 -35.66 -30.37 22.66
N SER A 796 -36.68 -30.86 21.96
CA SER A 796 -36.53 -31.93 20.99
C SER A 796 -37.47 -31.81 19.80
N LEU A 797 -36.95 -32.10 18.61
CA LEU A 797 -37.65 -32.00 17.34
C LEU A 797 -37.46 -33.28 16.53
N SER A 798 -38.51 -33.68 15.81
CA SER A 798 -38.49 -34.82 14.90
C SER A 798 -39.64 -34.73 13.91
N GLY A 799 -39.47 -35.32 12.72
CA GLY A 799 -40.44 -35.26 11.63
C GLY A 799 -40.08 -34.20 10.59
N ILE A 800 -41.10 -33.65 9.92
CA ILE A 800 -40.89 -32.76 8.78
C ILE A 800 -41.52 -31.40 9.06
N ASP A 801 -40.69 -30.36 9.02
CA ASP A 801 -41.11 -28.97 8.87
C ASP A 801 -40.29 -28.32 7.79
N ASN A 802 -40.92 -28.05 6.64
CA ASN A 802 -40.22 -27.61 5.44
C ASN A 802 -40.00 -26.09 5.36
N ASN A 803 -40.13 -25.37 6.48
CA ASN A 803 -39.87 -23.94 6.54
C ASN A 803 -39.03 -23.61 7.78
N TRP A 804 -38.25 -22.53 7.69
CA TRP A 804 -37.56 -21.97 8.83
C TRP A 804 -38.55 -21.56 9.92
N LYS A 805 -38.29 -22.00 11.15
CA LYS A 805 -39.03 -21.59 12.34
C LYS A 805 -38.09 -21.21 13.46
N GLU A 806 -38.38 -20.08 14.08
CA GLU A 806 -37.73 -19.70 15.32
C GLU A 806 -38.23 -20.61 16.45
N ARG A 807 -37.28 -21.10 17.24
CA ARG A 807 -37.50 -21.82 18.49
C ARG A 807 -36.97 -20.97 19.64
N ALA A 808 -37.62 -21.06 20.79
CA ALA A 808 -37.16 -20.45 22.02
C ALA A 808 -37.16 -21.50 23.14
N VAL A 809 -36.03 -21.62 23.82
CA VAL A 809 -35.79 -22.60 24.89
C VAL A 809 -35.56 -21.84 26.18
N ASN A 810 -36.39 -22.10 27.18
CA ASN A 810 -36.24 -21.52 28.51
C ASN A 810 -35.08 -22.18 29.26
N LEU A 811 -34.14 -21.35 29.72
CA LEU A 811 -32.96 -21.75 30.49
C LEU A 811 -32.96 -21.16 31.91
N ASP A 812 -34.08 -20.65 32.41
CA ASP A 812 -34.22 -20.02 33.73
C ASP A 812 -33.82 -20.96 34.88
N ASP A 813 -33.87 -22.28 34.67
CA ASP A 813 -33.45 -23.25 35.68
C ASP A 813 -31.92 -23.25 35.92
N TYR A 814 -31.16 -22.57 35.07
CA TYR A 814 -29.71 -22.37 35.15
C TYR A 814 -29.33 -20.92 35.50
N ALA A 815 -30.30 -20.09 35.86
CA ALA A 815 -30.06 -18.73 36.36
C ALA A 815 -29.13 -18.78 37.60
N GLY A 816 -28.10 -17.93 37.61
CA GLY A 816 -27.09 -17.88 38.69
C GLY A 816 -25.93 -18.86 38.55
N GLU A 817 -25.89 -19.72 37.53
CA GLU A 817 -24.76 -20.62 37.29
C GLU A 817 -23.56 -19.86 36.70
N GLU A 818 -22.36 -20.10 37.23
CA GLU A 818 -21.12 -19.45 36.74
C GLU A 818 -20.78 -19.85 35.29
N LYS A 819 -21.26 -21.02 34.85
CA LYS A 819 -20.98 -21.51 33.50
C LYS A 819 -22.03 -22.48 33.00
N LEU A 820 -22.57 -22.22 31.81
CA LEU A 820 -23.51 -23.09 31.09
C LEU A 820 -23.03 -23.37 29.67
N TRP A 821 -22.86 -24.64 29.34
CA TRP A 821 -22.64 -25.09 27.98
C TRP A 821 -23.95 -25.47 27.31
N ILE A 822 -24.08 -25.09 26.04
CA ILE A 822 -25.19 -25.46 25.16
C ILE A 822 -24.65 -26.29 24.00
N ARG A 823 -25.37 -27.35 23.63
CA ARG A 823 -25.10 -28.09 22.40
C ARG A 823 -26.37 -28.50 21.67
N PHE A 824 -26.23 -28.61 20.37
CA PHE A 824 -27.22 -29.18 19.47
C PHE A 824 -26.79 -30.59 19.10
N ARG A 825 -27.65 -31.59 19.36
CA ARG A 825 -27.32 -33.00 19.13
C ARG A 825 -28.35 -33.66 18.23
N PHE A 826 -27.89 -34.32 17.18
CA PHE A 826 -28.76 -35.09 16.28
C PHE A 826 -28.44 -36.57 16.36
N VAL A 827 -29.49 -37.38 16.51
CA VAL A 827 -29.41 -38.83 16.53
C VAL A 827 -30.30 -39.40 15.44
N SER A 828 -29.74 -40.23 14.57
CA SER A 828 -30.51 -40.98 13.58
C SER A 828 -30.40 -42.49 13.79
N ASN A 829 -31.34 -43.24 13.22
CA ASN A 829 -31.27 -44.70 13.08
C ASN A 829 -30.87 -45.10 11.64
N ASP A 830 -31.11 -46.35 11.22
CA ASP A 830 -30.77 -46.84 9.88
C ASP A 830 -31.92 -46.76 8.85
N SER A 831 -33.08 -46.18 9.19
CA SER A 831 -34.22 -46.01 8.28
C SER A 831 -34.39 -44.58 7.78
N ASN A 832 -34.91 -44.45 6.54
CA ASN A 832 -35.43 -43.21 5.94
C ASN A 832 -34.59 -41.94 6.16
N GLN A 833 -33.35 -41.93 5.66
CA GLN A 833 -32.53 -40.72 5.72
C GLN A 833 -33.03 -39.65 4.73
N LEU A 834 -33.18 -38.42 5.22
CA LEU A 834 -33.73 -37.26 4.51
C LEU A 834 -32.72 -36.10 4.53
N ILE A 835 -33.18 -34.85 4.41
CA ILE A 835 -32.30 -33.68 4.37
C ILE A 835 -31.56 -33.52 5.71
N GLY A 836 -32.24 -33.68 6.84
CA GLY A 836 -31.64 -33.55 8.17
C GLY A 836 -32.08 -32.27 8.86
N VAL A 837 -31.17 -31.69 9.65
CA VAL A 837 -31.44 -30.48 10.44
C VAL A 837 -30.50 -29.37 10.01
N LEU A 838 -31.08 -28.21 9.76
CA LEU A 838 -30.38 -26.96 9.53
C LEU A 838 -30.65 -26.01 10.67
N LEU A 839 -29.60 -25.31 11.10
CA LEU A 839 -29.62 -24.31 12.16
C LEU A 839 -29.06 -23.01 11.65
N ASP A 840 -29.67 -21.93 12.10
CA ASP A 840 -29.27 -20.59 11.75
C ASP A 840 -29.61 -19.62 12.87
N ASN A 841 -28.96 -18.45 12.90
CA ASN A 841 -29.23 -17.34 13.80
C ASN A 841 -29.43 -17.79 15.26
N VAL A 842 -28.40 -18.43 15.83
CA VAL A 842 -28.39 -18.87 17.24
C VAL A 842 -28.09 -17.67 18.13
N GLY A 843 -29.00 -17.34 19.04
CA GLY A 843 -28.83 -16.24 19.97
C GLY A 843 -29.26 -16.58 21.40
N ILE A 844 -28.72 -15.84 22.36
CA ILE A 844 -29.10 -15.90 23.78
C ILE A 844 -29.67 -14.55 24.21
N TYR A 845 -30.73 -14.59 25.00
CA TYR A 845 -31.54 -13.41 25.33
C TYR A 845 -31.89 -13.39 26.82
N LEU A 846 -31.87 -12.21 27.42
CA LEU A 846 -32.30 -11.98 28.81
C LEU A 846 -33.77 -11.55 28.87
N GLU A 847 -34.69 -12.38 28.39
CA GLU A 847 -36.13 -12.07 28.35
C GLU A 847 -37.03 -13.28 28.62
N HIS A 848 -38.24 -13.02 29.13
CA HIS A 848 -39.20 -14.07 29.44
C HIS A 848 -39.80 -14.69 28.17
N VAL A 849 -39.71 -16.02 28.05
CA VAL A 849 -40.49 -16.79 27.07
C VAL A 849 -41.91 -16.99 27.62
N SER A 850 -42.91 -16.36 27.00
CA SER A 850 -44.30 -16.29 27.50
C SER A 850 -45.12 -17.59 27.36
N SER A 851 -44.51 -18.77 27.44
CA SER A 851 -45.21 -20.05 27.25
C SER A 851 -45.37 -20.93 28.50
N VAL A 852 -44.90 -20.49 29.68
CA VAL A 852 -45.17 -21.19 30.95
C VAL A 852 -45.41 -20.19 32.08
N GLU A 853 -46.63 -20.12 32.63
CA GLU A 853 -46.88 -19.46 33.91
C GLU A 853 -46.12 -20.23 35.03
N LYS A 854 -44.98 -19.71 35.47
CA LYS A 854 -44.44 -20.04 36.81
C LYS A 854 -45.37 -19.37 37.84
N PRO A 855 -45.84 -20.06 38.88
CA PRO A 855 -46.42 -19.37 40.02
C PRO A 855 -45.32 -18.51 40.63
N LEU A 856 -45.55 -17.20 40.75
CA LEU A 856 -44.70 -16.31 41.54
C LEU A 856 -44.45 -16.95 42.92
N ALA A 857 -43.19 -17.29 43.22
CA ALA A 857 -42.79 -17.55 44.59
C ALA A 857 -43.11 -16.28 45.40
N SER A 858 -43.75 -16.44 46.56
CA SER A 858 -44.14 -15.32 47.40
C SER A 858 -42.94 -14.45 47.72
N ILE A 859 -43.05 -13.16 47.39
CA ILE A 859 -42.09 -12.12 47.75
C ILE A 859 -41.90 -12.15 49.28
N PRO A 860 -40.66 -12.21 49.80
CA PRO A 860 -40.41 -12.09 51.23
C PRO A 860 -40.92 -10.73 51.74
N GLN A 861 -41.71 -10.72 52.80
CA GLN A 861 -42.29 -9.47 53.35
C GLN A 861 -41.29 -8.61 54.14
N THR A 862 -40.03 -9.04 54.24
CA THR A 862 -38.97 -8.33 54.97
C THR A 862 -37.63 -8.52 54.26
N TRP A 863 -36.98 -7.40 53.97
CA TRP A 863 -35.59 -7.34 53.51
C TRP A 863 -34.70 -7.09 54.73
N GLU A 864 -33.67 -7.93 54.93
CA GLU A 864 -32.51 -7.59 55.76
C GLU A 864 -31.36 -7.24 54.82
N LEU A 865 -30.72 -6.09 55.09
CA LEU A 865 -29.55 -5.63 54.35
C LEU A 865 -28.34 -6.41 54.86
N ASP A 866 -27.60 -7.08 53.98
CA ASP A 866 -26.34 -7.68 54.36
C ASP A 866 -25.30 -6.57 54.56
N GLN A 867 -24.88 -6.36 55.80
CA GLN A 867 -23.86 -5.40 56.15
C GLN A 867 -22.50 -5.97 55.76
N ASN A 868 -22.08 -5.76 54.51
CA ASN A 868 -20.68 -5.64 54.11
C ASN A 868 -20.58 -5.31 52.61
N TYR A 869 -20.80 -4.05 52.24
CA TYR A 869 -20.04 -3.37 51.18
C TYR A 869 -20.04 -1.86 51.51
N PRO A 870 -18.89 -1.17 51.41
CA PRO A 870 -18.77 0.28 51.60
C PRO A 870 -19.52 1.09 50.54
#